data_AF-A0A2E5RB91-F1
#
_entry.id   AF-A0A2E5RB91-F1
#
_cell.length_a   1.000
_cell.length_b   1.000
_cell.length_c   1.000
_cell.angle_alpha   90.00
_cell.angle_beta   90.00
_cell.angle_gamma   90.00
#
_symmetry.space_group_name_H-M   'P 1'
#
loop_
_entity.id
_entity.type
_entity.pdbx_description
1 polymer ?
#
loop_
_entity_poly.entity_id
_entity_poly.type
_entity_poly.pdbx_seq_one_letter_code
_entity_poly.pdbx_strand_id
1 'polypeptide(L)'
;MMKPVRLVSILFGLSFFSAIVSADSVEILSTGELNIDLLLPIVVGIITSLLLWRFLLPSSLSNLQVAFEIDEGFYEVHRLTKTRTDALKMIRPRPVLIGVLLYLMAMAGILIIVTDVLDDSLFWNRGPTYYQPVLLMTSLLLALPIVLSPFISLYAQISRKSAADSIVTTREWVLNVVSVIIVIAVIIAPVAYLGYSDYNSVQDDIDELMISEWKGDNEFDYDIAYASYVCIDTRGIHAPLPLIDVLDQEACELQSQLITDPVTQEIEDYRFGKWVTNEIRGDTDRMLVLIEWASVGLLVFMAPTIVAYGRIMGASWNMLVRNKYRTIRGHTTPIDPDSPSIIKRINSGILVIFLGTMPLAALNGISTLAWTRLEEPDNLRFILDLGGIIGNTLLMFVEGNEFLSRLVDLKGLALVLAAYLMLNVSVVGLALIFEMIRNLFLGGQVIGGIGGVVLGQPREIRAESIVQSRIIAFGLAGFAGYSVLLLIMQVYKEWAELMPYANSSELLTASQVELMLLQETWNFIAFGQGVFILIWLLSVGRWKTVGTTKFDLAPDERRSGAARTTSGNWIRDYVMRAAIDDDIATLRRFQNDNIAADESLLRLERTRARMFEYAMRGLWPNAIETAKTVLAQQGGEDDEARMIIAVGHIASRRLDAAKVTLKGLIMDDNDEEPELVEFVSEWLDPWADRVTDDDLYDWENEATIDHIKELQSKLESWDPISEIGHVHRNRLAHIALISSVAQLRAQRRSDEALQLAVGLVRRYPNSVRARIASALCCLDLGEWHDALEIFRDLQQVSPEDPRVMALSSILGLKADVNEFEVALAVGSVAEKKPWLDQAPSNPYVGLAVKGGLDEALNANALAVAHEAVERMVPPHISISFAQMAIRWFILPLLWLSVGAVILLETGNSEYAAALSLILLISHASVVRFRNQAGREVKHRNQSLMVMMANRFRKNQVVGDPSRAPIGNHLLMSGILVEVGGIIFDVGMPLWLIERNRPMRERAWKSFMLDRMKSLRDSDLPRTQPLPNRWWLRRPKPYDSDVPAMERLVGPVHYRPMHRTETPTQKPNVKGPPSMSRKSSPKDLNVKFRRGSVTER
;
A
#
# COMPACT_ATOMS: atom_id res chain seq x y z
N MET A 1 -46.22 -0.79 5.00
CA MET A 1 -46.01 -0.72 3.54
C MET A 1 -45.15 -1.91 3.11
N MET A 2 -45.79 -2.88 2.47
CA MET A 2 -45.20 -4.16 2.05
C MET A 2 -44.28 -3.94 0.84
N LYS A 3 -43.09 -4.53 0.86
CA LYS A 3 -42.02 -4.30 -0.13
C LYS A 3 -42.23 -5.17 -1.39
N PRO A 4 -42.02 -4.62 -2.60
CA PRO A 4 -42.11 -5.35 -3.87
C PRO A 4 -41.07 -6.47 -4.03
N VAL A 5 -40.01 -6.46 -3.23
CA VAL A 5 -38.93 -7.48 -3.22
C VAL A 5 -39.44 -8.87 -2.83
N ARG A 6 -40.43 -8.96 -1.92
CA ARG A 6 -41.01 -10.27 -1.57
C ARG A 6 -41.84 -10.87 -2.69
N LEU A 7 -42.51 -10.03 -3.49
CA LEU A 7 -43.31 -10.52 -4.61
C LEU A 7 -42.40 -11.11 -5.69
N VAL A 8 -41.29 -10.43 -6.00
CA VAL A 8 -40.30 -10.90 -7.00
C VAL A 8 -39.60 -12.18 -6.54
N SER A 9 -39.18 -12.29 -5.26
CA SER A 9 -38.50 -13.49 -4.76
C SER A 9 -39.43 -14.69 -4.54
N ILE A 10 -40.71 -14.47 -4.24
CA ILE A 10 -41.70 -15.54 -4.09
C ILE A 10 -42.23 -15.98 -5.46
N LEU A 11 -42.35 -15.09 -6.44
CA LEU A 11 -42.64 -15.49 -7.83
C LEU A 11 -41.49 -16.28 -8.45
N PHE A 12 -40.22 -15.88 -8.25
CA PHE A 12 -39.06 -16.62 -8.77
C PHE A 12 -38.85 -18.00 -8.12
N GLY A 13 -39.19 -18.13 -6.82
CA GLY A 13 -38.96 -19.36 -6.07
C GLY A 13 -40.03 -20.45 -6.28
N LEU A 14 -41.23 -20.08 -6.74
CA LEU A 14 -42.35 -21.01 -6.95
C LEU A 14 -42.50 -21.46 -8.41
N SER A 15 -41.93 -20.74 -9.39
CA SER A 15 -41.97 -21.11 -10.80
C SER A 15 -40.88 -22.10 -11.22
N PHE A 16 -39.83 -22.28 -10.42
CA PHE A 16 -38.72 -23.21 -10.71
C PHE A 16 -39.08 -24.71 -10.57
N PHE A 17 -40.26 -25.05 -10.05
CA PHE A 17 -40.62 -26.42 -9.67
C PHE A 17 -41.54 -27.16 -10.65
N SER A 18 -41.90 -26.60 -11.81
CA SER A 18 -42.95 -27.25 -12.63
C SER A 18 -42.89 -27.08 -14.16
N ALA A 19 -41.77 -26.72 -14.78
CA ALA A 19 -41.72 -26.60 -16.24
C ALA A 19 -40.89 -27.73 -16.87
N ILE A 20 -41.58 -28.70 -17.46
CA ILE A 20 -41.01 -29.56 -18.51
C ILE A 20 -41.11 -28.74 -19.79
N VAL A 21 -40.00 -28.16 -20.24
CA VAL A 21 -39.91 -27.45 -21.53
C VAL A 21 -39.42 -28.47 -22.55
N SER A 22 -40.24 -28.80 -23.55
CA SER A 22 -39.81 -29.58 -24.70
C SER A 22 -38.92 -28.70 -25.59
N ALA A 23 -37.69 -29.15 -25.85
CA ALA A 23 -36.70 -28.42 -26.63
C ALA A 23 -37.00 -28.47 -28.15
N ASP A 24 -37.36 -27.32 -28.72
CA ASP A 24 -37.12 -27.03 -30.14
C ASP A 24 -35.72 -26.40 -30.28
N SER A 25 -35.09 -26.53 -31.46
CA SER A 25 -33.73 -26.03 -31.75
C SER A 25 -33.61 -24.51 -31.51
N VAL A 26 -32.51 -24.08 -30.86
CA VAL A 26 -32.18 -22.66 -30.63
C VAL A 26 -32.09 -21.90 -31.96
N GLU A 27 -32.89 -20.83 -32.12
CA GLU A 27 -32.96 -20.04 -33.35
C GLU A 27 -32.35 -18.64 -33.16
N ILE A 28 -31.34 -18.29 -33.98
CA ILE A 28 -30.66 -16.99 -33.90
C ILE A 28 -31.15 -16.07 -35.03
N LEU A 29 -31.83 -14.98 -34.67
CA LEU A 29 -32.38 -14.00 -35.61
C LEU A 29 -31.30 -13.03 -36.11
N SER A 30 -31.12 -12.98 -37.43
CA SER A 30 -30.13 -12.11 -38.11
C SER A 30 -30.63 -10.67 -38.32
N THR A 31 -29.71 -9.75 -38.60
CA THR A 31 -29.93 -8.29 -38.65
C THR A 31 -30.63 -7.78 -39.92
N GLY A 32 -31.71 -8.43 -40.38
CA GLY A 32 -32.48 -8.00 -41.55
C GLY A 32 -33.23 -6.67 -41.35
N GLU A 33 -33.85 -6.48 -40.17
CA GLU A 33 -34.49 -5.24 -39.73
C GLU A 33 -34.34 -5.09 -38.19
N LEU A 34 -34.13 -3.86 -37.69
CA LEU A 34 -34.02 -3.58 -36.26
C LEU A 34 -35.41 -3.67 -35.60
N ASN A 35 -35.68 -4.77 -34.90
CA ASN A 35 -36.91 -4.94 -34.14
C ASN A 35 -36.74 -4.44 -32.70
N ILE A 36 -37.44 -3.35 -32.35
CA ILE A 36 -37.33 -2.69 -31.05
C ILE A 36 -37.85 -3.59 -29.91
N ASP A 37 -38.80 -4.48 -30.20
CA ASP A 37 -39.36 -5.39 -29.20
C ASP A 37 -38.33 -6.44 -28.74
N LEU A 38 -37.42 -6.85 -29.62
CA LEU A 38 -36.32 -7.79 -29.33
C LEU A 38 -35.12 -7.13 -28.63
N LEU A 39 -35.17 -5.82 -28.33
CA LEU A 39 -34.14 -5.11 -27.54
C LEU A 39 -34.52 -4.97 -26.05
N LEU A 40 -35.69 -5.48 -25.65
CA LEU A 40 -36.18 -5.42 -24.27
C LEU A 40 -35.17 -5.96 -23.22
N PRO A 41 -34.45 -7.09 -23.44
CA PRO A 41 -33.48 -7.61 -22.48
C PRO A 41 -32.37 -6.60 -22.14
N ILE A 42 -31.93 -5.78 -23.11
CA ILE A 42 -30.93 -4.73 -22.89
C ILE A 42 -31.49 -3.65 -21.97
N VAL A 43 -32.74 -3.21 -22.20
CA VAL A 43 -33.38 -2.18 -21.37
C VAL A 43 -33.54 -2.68 -19.93
N VAL A 44 -33.96 -3.92 -19.75
CA VAL A 44 -34.08 -4.57 -18.43
C VAL A 44 -32.70 -4.69 -17.76
N GLY A 45 -31.67 -5.12 -18.51
CA GLY A 45 -30.29 -5.19 -18.02
C GLY A 45 -29.74 -3.84 -17.56
N ILE A 46 -30.02 -2.76 -18.30
CA ILE A 46 -29.61 -1.39 -17.92
C ILE A 46 -30.36 -0.91 -16.67
N ILE A 47 -31.68 -1.08 -16.61
CA ILE A 47 -32.49 -0.64 -15.47
C ILE A 47 -32.07 -1.39 -14.20
N THR A 48 -31.89 -2.71 -14.28
CA THR A 48 -31.44 -3.54 -13.16
C THR A 48 -30.02 -3.16 -12.73
N SER A 49 -29.10 -2.92 -13.66
CA SER A 49 -27.74 -2.45 -13.35
C SER A 49 -27.74 -1.06 -12.66
N LEU A 50 -28.59 -0.13 -13.11
CA LEU A 50 -28.79 1.16 -12.44
C LEU A 50 -29.34 1.02 -11.02
N LEU A 51 -30.25 0.05 -10.80
CA LEU A 51 -30.79 -0.26 -9.48
C LEU A 51 -29.70 -0.86 -8.57
N LEU A 52 -28.87 -1.76 -9.10
CA LEU A 52 -27.72 -2.32 -8.40
C LEU A 52 -26.74 -1.22 -7.96
N TRP A 53 -26.38 -0.32 -8.88
CA TRP A 53 -25.51 0.83 -8.61
C TRP A 53 -26.09 1.76 -7.54
N ARG A 54 -27.38 2.11 -7.63
CA ARG A 54 -27.99 3.09 -6.73
C ARG A 54 -28.33 2.55 -5.34
N PHE A 55 -28.62 1.26 -5.23
CA PHE A 55 -29.15 0.68 -3.99
C PHE A 55 -28.32 -0.48 -3.44
N LEU A 56 -28.06 -1.52 -4.23
CA LEU A 56 -27.47 -2.76 -3.72
C LEU A 56 -25.99 -2.58 -3.36
N LEU A 57 -25.22 -1.96 -4.25
CA LEU A 57 -23.78 -1.77 -4.07
C LEU A 57 -23.46 -0.83 -2.89
N PRO A 58 -24.08 0.36 -2.75
CA PRO A 58 -23.90 1.21 -1.58
C PRO A 58 -24.39 0.56 -0.27
N SER A 59 -25.44 -0.26 -0.33
CA SER A 59 -25.92 -0.99 0.84
C SER A 59 -24.99 -2.13 1.25
N SER A 60 -24.27 -2.71 0.31
CA SER A 60 -23.30 -3.79 0.59
C SER A 60 -21.98 -3.23 1.15
N LEU A 61 -21.61 -2.02 0.72
CA LEU A 61 -20.45 -1.26 1.21
C LEU A 61 -20.75 -0.32 2.41
N SER A 62 -21.97 -0.37 2.98
CA SER A 62 -22.24 0.29 4.26
C SER A 62 -21.64 -0.51 5.42
N ASN A 63 -21.21 0.17 6.49
CA ASN A 63 -20.53 -0.42 7.65
C ASN A 63 -19.15 -1.03 7.36
N LEU A 64 -18.41 -0.44 6.40
CA LEU A 64 -16.99 -0.75 6.22
C LEU A 64 -16.21 -0.34 7.47
N GLN A 65 -15.28 -1.18 7.87
CA GLN A 65 -14.50 -1.04 9.09
C GLN A 65 -13.04 -1.34 8.83
N VAL A 66 -12.18 -0.71 9.62
CA VAL A 66 -10.75 -0.93 9.61
C VAL A 66 -10.31 -1.21 11.03
N ALA A 67 -9.49 -2.26 11.20
CA ALA A 67 -8.86 -2.56 12.48
C ALA A 67 -7.34 -2.36 12.35
N PHE A 68 -6.74 -1.64 13.29
CA PHE A 68 -5.30 -1.53 13.36
C PHE A 68 -4.80 -1.75 14.78
N GLU A 69 -3.61 -2.33 14.87
CA GLU A 69 -2.95 -2.64 16.13
C GLU A 69 -2.35 -1.38 16.75
N ILE A 70 -2.64 -1.20 18.03
CA ILE A 70 -2.11 -0.11 18.86
C ILE A 70 -1.15 -0.66 19.90
N ASP A 71 -1.50 -1.81 20.48
CA ASP A 71 -0.69 -2.51 21.47
C ASP A 71 -0.76 -4.02 21.19
N GLU A 72 0.14 -4.80 21.77
CA GLU A 72 0.32 -6.21 21.45
C GLU A 72 -0.98 -7.01 21.64
N GLY A 73 -1.59 -7.43 20.52
CA GLY A 73 -2.85 -8.17 20.53
C GLY A 73 -4.10 -7.33 20.85
N PHE A 74 -4.00 -6.00 20.86
CA PHE A 74 -5.11 -5.06 21.07
C PHE A 74 -5.33 -4.17 19.84
N TYR A 75 -6.53 -4.28 19.26
CA TYR A 75 -6.92 -3.62 18.01
C TYR A 75 -8.07 -2.64 18.25
N GLU A 76 -7.94 -1.41 17.74
CA GLU A 76 -9.08 -0.50 17.64
C GLU A 76 -9.76 -0.65 16.28
N VAL A 77 -11.09 -0.72 16.30
CA VAL A 77 -11.93 -0.87 15.12
C VAL A 77 -12.68 0.43 14.88
N HIS A 78 -12.53 0.96 13.67
CA HIS A 78 -13.11 2.23 13.28
C HIS A 78 -14.03 2.08 12.09
N ARG A 79 -15.17 2.77 12.14
CA ARG A 79 -16.17 2.74 11.07
C ARG A 79 -15.80 3.76 10.00
N LEU A 80 -15.59 3.30 8.78
CA LEU A 80 -15.35 4.14 7.61
C LEU A 80 -16.65 4.65 6.99
N THR A 81 -17.66 3.77 6.88
CA THR A 81 -18.98 4.14 6.34
C THR A 81 -20.05 3.80 7.36
N LYS A 82 -20.90 4.76 7.75
CA LYS A 82 -22.08 4.47 8.59
C LYS A 82 -23.34 4.37 7.73
N THR A 83 -23.41 5.18 6.68
CA THR A 83 -24.59 5.32 5.83
C THR A 83 -24.31 5.00 4.37
N ARG A 84 -25.37 4.80 3.58
CA ARG A 84 -25.26 4.63 2.12
C ARG A 84 -24.65 5.85 1.43
N THR A 85 -24.89 7.04 1.98
CA THR A 85 -24.31 8.29 1.47
C THR A 85 -22.80 8.32 1.67
N ASP A 86 -22.29 7.80 2.79
CA ASP A 86 -20.85 7.70 3.03
C ASP A 86 -20.20 6.70 2.08
N ALA A 87 -20.86 5.55 1.85
CA ALA A 87 -20.41 4.57 0.87
C ALA A 87 -20.36 5.15 -0.55
N LEU A 88 -21.37 5.93 -0.96
CA LEU A 88 -21.38 6.64 -2.25
C LEU A 88 -20.22 7.63 -2.40
N LYS A 89 -19.85 8.34 -1.32
CA LYS A 89 -18.67 9.24 -1.34
C LYS A 89 -17.38 8.48 -1.64
N MET A 90 -17.21 7.27 -1.10
CA MET A 90 -16.03 6.44 -1.34
C MET A 90 -15.93 5.87 -2.76
N ILE A 91 -17.07 5.74 -3.47
CA ILE A 91 -17.13 5.14 -4.81
C ILE A 91 -17.02 6.20 -5.92
N ARG A 92 -17.22 7.48 -5.58
CA ARG A 92 -17.21 8.59 -6.53
C ARG A 92 -15.85 8.90 -7.19
N PRO A 93 -14.68 8.69 -6.56
CA PRO A 93 -13.39 9.00 -7.19
C PRO A 93 -13.20 8.25 -8.52
N ARG A 94 -12.60 8.93 -9.51
CA ARG A 94 -12.35 8.42 -10.88
C ARG A 94 -11.77 6.99 -10.95
N PRO A 95 -10.73 6.61 -10.18
CA PRO A 95 -10.19 5.24 -10.27
C PRO A 95 -11.18 4.16 -9.81
N VAL A 96 -12.10 4.48 -8.90
CA VAL A 96 -13.10 3.51 -8.40
C VAL A 96 -14.23 3.33 -9.41
N LEU A 97 -14.60 4.39 -10.12
CA LEU A 97 -15.63 4.34 -11.15
C LEU A 97 -15.33 3.29 -12.22
N ILE A 98 -14.08 3.14 -12.63
CA ILE A 98 -13.68 2.10 -13.59
C ILE A 98 -13.98 0.72 -13.01
N GLY A 99 -13.56 0.46 -11.78
CA GLY A 99 -13.76 -0.85 -11.17
C GLY A 99 -15.23 -1.18 -10.92
N VAL A 100 -16.05 -0.18 -10.58
CA VAL A 100 -17.48 -0.41 -10.43
C VAL A 100 -18.17 -0.58 -11.78
N LEU A 101 -17.76 0.18 -12.80
CA LEU A 101 -18.28 0.02 -14.16
C LEU A 101 -18.03 -1.41 -14.65
N LEU A 102 -16.83 -1.95 -14.46
CA LEU A 102 -16.50 -3.34 -14.83
C LEU A 102 -17.41 -4.35 -14.12
N TYR A 103 -17.62 -4.18 -12.82
CA TYR A 103 -18.56 -5.02 -12.07
C TYR A 103 -20.00 -4.90 -12.60
N LEU A 104 -20.47 -3.68 -12.85
CA LEU A 104 -21.83 -3.43 -13.36
C LEU A 104 -22.02 -3.94 -14.80
N MET A 105 -20.98 -3.87 -15.64
CA MET A 105 -20.99 -4.43 -16.99
C MET A 105 -21.12 -5.95 -16.92
N ALA A 106 -20.33 -6.60 -16.06
CA ALA A 106 -20.37 -8.04 -15.88
C ALA A 106 -21.77 -8.49 -15.38
N MET A 107 -22.32 -7.80 -14.38
CA MET A 107 -23.67 -8.07 -13.88
C MET A 107 -24.76 -7.77 -14.91
N ALA A 108 -24.62 -6.70 -15.68
CA ALA A 108 -25.57 -6.37 -16.75
C ALA A 108 -25.56 -7.43 -17.85
N GLY A 109 -24.38 -7.89 -18.28
CA GLY A 109 -24.25 -8.97 -19.26
C GLY A 109 -24.94 -10.26 -18.79
N ILE A 110 -24.71 -10.67 -17.54
CA ILE A 110 -25.39 -11.86 -16.96
C ILE A 110 -26.90 -11.65 -16.92
N LEU A 111 -27.36 -10.49 -16.45
CA LEU A 111 -28.79 -10.18 -16.35
C LEU A 111 -29.46 -10.11 -17.72
N ILE A 112 -28.76 -9.64 -18.76
CA ILE A 112 -29.27 -9.65 -20.12
C ILE A 112 -29.47 -11.08 -20.59
N ILE A 113 -28.47 -11.97 -20.46
CA ILE A 113 -28.61 -13.40 -20.80
C ILE A 113 -29.77 -14.04 -20.06
N VAL A 114 -29.83 -13.87 -18.73
CA VAL A 114 -30.87 -14.46 -17.91
C VAL A 114 -32.25 -13.90 -18.29
N THR A 115 -32.34 -12.62 -18.62
CA THR A 115 -33.61 -12.03 -19.07
C THR A 115 -34.00 -12.56 -20.44
N ASP A 116 -33.06 -12.71 -21.38
CA ASP A 116 -33.30 -13.28 -22.71
C ASP A 116 -33.86 -14.71 -22.59
N VAL A 117 -33.20 -15.55 -21.81
CA VAL A 117 -33.65 -16.93 -21.53
C VAL A 117 -35.04 -16.95 -20.89
N LEU A 118 -35.33 -16.04 -19.96
CA LEU A 118 -36.63 -16.00 -19.26
C LEU A 118 -37.76 -15.40 -20.10
N ASP A 119 -37.50 -14.36 -20.88
CA ASP A 119 -38.52 -13.68 -21.70
C ASP A 119 -39.10 -14.65 -22.73
N ASP A 120 -38.21 -15.36 -23.43
CA ASP A 120 -38.60 -16.25 -24.52
C ASP A 120 -39.11 -17.63 -24.06
N SER A 121 -38.56 -18.17 -22.95
CA SER A 121 -39.01 -19.47 -22.42
C SER A 121 -40.19 -19.38 -21.44
N LEU A 122 -40.30 -18.33 -20.61
CA LEU A 122 -41.28 -18.25 -19.52
C LEU A 122 -42.44 -17.29 -19.80
N PHE A 123 -42.19 -16.12 -20.41
CA PHE A 123 -43.19 -15.06 -20.53
C PHE A 123 -43.97 -15.11 -21.84
N TRP A 124 -43.31 -15.43 -22.95
CA TRP A 124 -43.93 -15.41 -24.28
C TRP A 124 -44.07 -16.79 -24.93
N ASN A 125 -43.48 -17.83 -24.34
CA ASN A 125 -43.57 -19.22 -24.78
C ASN A 125 -43.19 -19.39 -26.27
N ARG A 126 -42.14 -18.67 -26.71
CA ARG A 126 -41.71 -18.57 -28.12
C ARG A 126 -40.61 -19.57 -28.50
N GLY A 127 -40.11 -20.38 -27.55
CA GLY A 127 -38.91 -21.20 -27.74
C GLY A 127 -37.63 -20.36 -27.57
N PRO A 128 -36.43 -20.97 -27.47
CA PRO A 128 -35.18 -20.25 -27.25
C PRO A 128 -34.73 -19.49 -28.51
N THR A 129 -35.31 -18.33 -28.75
CA THR A 129 -34.88 -17.40 -29.80
C THR A 129 -33.83 -16.42 -29.27
N TYR A 130 -32.82 -16.07 -30.06
CA TYR A 130 -31.84 -15.05 -29.67
C TYR A 130 -31.65 -13.99 -30.73
N TYR A 131 -31.61 -12.72 -30.33
CA TYR A 131 -31.34 -11.62 -31.25
C TYR A 131 -29.85 -11.31 -31.33
N GLN A 132 -29.26 -11.40 -32.53
CA GLN A 132 -27.81 -11.29 -32.72
C GLN A 132 -27.18 -9.99 -32.15
N PRO A 133 -27.79 -8.79 -32.29
CA PRO A 133 -27.28 -7.57 -31.64
C PRO A 133 -27.26 -7.62 -30.11
N VAL A 134 -28.22 -8.29 -29.48
CA VAL A 134 -28.27 -8.47 -28.02
C VAL A 134 -27.14 -9.39 -27.56
N LEU A 135 -26.89 -10.47 -28.30
CA LEU A 135 -25.77 -11.37 -28.05
C LEU A 135 -24.41 -10.66 -28.19
N LEU A 136 -24.23 -9.83 -29.22
CA LEU A 136 -22.99 -9.05 -29.39
C LEU A 136 -22.76 -8.06 -28.24
N MET A 137 -23.79 -7.33 -27.83
CA MET A 137 -23.71 -6.41 -26.69
C MET A 137 -23.40 -7.15 -25.38
N THR A 138 -24.05 -8.29 -25.18
CA THR A 138 -23.82 -9.15 -24.02
C THR A 138 -22.39 -9.68 -24.00
N SER A 139 -21.90 -10.19 -25.13
CA SER A 139 -20.52 -10.65 -25.28
C SER A 139 -19.51 -9.55 -24.94
N LEU A 140 -19.72 -8.33 -25.43
CA LEU A 140 -18.88 -7.17 -25.09
C LEU A 140 -18.90 -6.85 -23.59
N LEU A 141 -20.09 -6.88 -22.96
CA LEU A 141 -20.26 -6.59 -21.53
C LEU A 141 -19.61 -7.63 -20.61
N LEU A 142 -19.48 -8.88 -21.06
CA LEU A 142 -18.86 -9.98 -20.32
C LEU A 142 -17.36 -10.09 -20.60
N ALA A 143 -16.93 -9.96 -21.86
CA ALA A 143 -15.54 -10.09 -22.27
C ALA A 143 -14.66 -8.99 -21.66
N LEU A 144 -15.15 -7.74 -21.59
CA LEU A 144 -14.34 -6.61 -21.13
C LEU A 144 -13.93 -6.73 -19.64
N PRO A 145 -14.82 -7.09 -18.69
CA PRO A 145 -14.42 -7.43 -17.31
C PRO A 145 -13.49 -8.64 -17.21
N ILE A 146 -13.69 -9.68 -18.01
CA ILE A 146 -12.81 -10.88 -18.03
C ILE A 146 -11.40 -10.50 -18.44
N VAL A 147 -11.24 -9.71 -19.52
CA VAL A 147 -9.94 -9.28 -20.03
C VAL A 147 -9.25 -8.28 -19.11
N LEU A 148 -9.97 -7.33 -18.52
CA LEU A 148 -9.32 -6.28 -17.70
C LEU A 148 -8.99 -6.72 -16.27
N SER A 149 -9.67 -7.74 -15.75
CA SER A 149 -9.51 -8.21 -14.36
C SER A 149 -8.06 -8.62 -14.01
N PRO A 150 -7.34 -9.42 -14.84
CA PRO A 150 -5.95 -9.78 -14.58
C PRO A 150 -4.98 -8.60 -14.52
N PHE A 151 -5.15 -7.61 -15.40
CA PHE A 151 -4.31 -6.41 -15.39
C PHE A 151 -4.50 -5.62 -14.09
N ILE A 152 -5.75 -5.42 -13.65
CA ILE A 152 -6.05 -4.67 -12.44
C ILE A 152 -5.57 -5.42 -11.19
N SER A 153 -5.77 -6.74 -11.15
CA SER A 153 -5.29 -7.59 -10.05
C SER A 153 -3.76 -7.58 -9.96
N LEU A 154 -3.06 -7.77 -11.08
CA LEU A 154 -1.61 -7.81 -11.12
C LEU A 154 -0.99 -6.45 -10.80
N TYR A 155 -1.56 -5.37 -11.35
CA TYR A 155 -1.15 -4.00 -11.03
C TYR A 155 -1.24 -3.72 -9.53
N ALA A 156 -2.35 -4.10 -8.89
CA ALA A 156 -2.54 -3.90 -7.45
C ALA A 156 -1.59 -4.75 -6.59
N GLN A 157 -1.22 -5.95 -7.05
CA GLN A 157 -0.29 -6.84 -6.35
C GLN A 157 1.18 -6.40 -6.47
N ILE A 158 1.57 -5.84 -7.62
CA ILE A 158 2.93 -5.32 -7.86
C ILE A 158 3.11 -3.94 -7.22
N SER A 159 2.09 -3.10 -7.27
CA SER A 159 2.11 -1.74 -6.71
C SER A 159 2.02 -1.75 -5.18
N ARG A 160 3.12 -2.11 -4.51
CA ARG A 160 3.30 -1.95 -3.04
C ARG A 160 3.53 -0.49 -2.64
N LYS A 161 2.98 0.46 -3.38
CA LYS A 161 3.15 1.90 -3.13
C LYS A 161 2.25 2.33 -1.97
N SER A 162 2.86 2.95 -0.95
CA SER A 162 2.17 3.59 0.19
C SER A 162 1.24 4.70 -0.35
N ALA A 163 0.25 5.13 0.45
CA ALA A 163 -0.59 6.28 0.09
C ALA A 163 0.23 7.52 -0.32
N ALA A 164 1.39 7.72 0.29
CA ALA A 164 2.34 8.79 -0.02
C ALA A 164 3.03 8.65 -1.41
N ASP A 165 2.91 7.51 -2.08
CA ASP A 165 3.47 7.24 -3.42
C ASP A 165 2.36 7.18 -4.51
N SER A 166 1.12 7.56 -4.16
CA SER A 166 -0.09 7.21 -4.94
C SER A 166 -0.40 8.11 -6.14
N ILE A 167 0.27 9.26 -6.29
CA ILE A 167 0.14 10.09 -7.50
C ILE A 167 1.25 9.71 -8.46
N VAL A 168 0.94 8.73 -9.28
CA VAL A 168 1.80 8.26 -10.35
C VAL A 168 1.85 9.35 -11.42
N THR A 169 3.02 9.93 -11.66
CA THR A 169 3.22 10.83 -12.83
C THR A 169 2.80 10.08 -14.11
N THR A 170 2.34 10.78 -15.15
CA THR A 170 1.92 10.14 -16.41
C THR A 170 2.98 9.16 -16.94
N ARG A 171 4.27 9.53 -16.79
CA ARG A 171 5.42 8.67 -17.10
C ARG A 171 5.44 7.39 -16.27
N GLU A 172 5.35 7.48 -14.94
CA GLU A 172 5.34 6.29 -14.09
C GLU A 172 4.10 5.43 -14.34
N TRP A 173 2.97 6.02 -14.71
CA TRP A 173 1.75 5.28 -14.98
C TRP A 173 1.92 4.45 -16.25
N VAL A 174 2.46 5.06 -17.30
CA VAL A 174 2.85 4.34 -18.53
C VAL A 174 3.85 3.23 -18.21
N LEU A 175 4.91 3.50 -17.43
CA LEU A 175 5.90 2.49 -17.06
C LEU A 175 5.29 1.32 -16.29
N ASN A 176 4.39 1.60 -15.34
CA ASN A 176 3.72 0.55 -14.58
C ASN A 176 2.78 -0.27 -15.46
N VAL A 177 1.99 0.36 -16.33
CA VAL A 177 1.12 -0.34 -17.29
C VAL A 177 1.94 -1.22 -18.24
N VAL A 178 3.02 -0.68 -18.80
CA VAL A 178 3.94 -1.43 -19.66
C VAL A 178 4.56 -2.60 -18.90
N SER A 179 4.96 -2.42 -17.64
CA SER A 179 5.51 -3.50 -16.82
C SER A 179 4.50 -4.63 -16.59
N VAL A 180 3.23 -4.31 -16.34
CA VAL A 180 2.16 -5.30 -16.16
C VAL A 180 1.92 -6.06 -17.46
N ILE A 181 1.88 -5.35 -18.60
CA ILE A 181 1.74 -5.98 -19.93
C ILE A 181 2.91 -6.93 -20.21
N ILE A 182 4.15 -6.51 -19.92
CA ILE A 182 5.33 -7.36 -20.10
C ILE A 182 5.24 -8.62 -19.22
N VAL A 183 4.84 -8.50 -17.96
CA VAL A 183 4.71 -9.67 -17.07
C VAL A 183 3.66 -10.65 -17.60
N ILE A 184 2.50 -10.16 -18.05
CA ILE A 184 1.46 -11.02 -18.64
C ILE A 184 1.97 -11.67 -19.93
N ALA A 185 2.65 -10.92 -20.80
CA ALA A 185 3.23 -11.46 -22.03
C ALA A 185 4.27 -12.55 -21.75
N VAL A 186 5.13 -12.36 -20.74
CA VAL A 186 6.13 -13.37 -20.31
C VAL A 186 5.46 -14.63 -19.76
N ILE A 187 4.32 -14.50 -19.08
CA ILE A 187 3.58 -15.63 -18.52
C ILE A 187 2.82 -16.41 -19.61
N ILE A 188 2.28 -15.74 -20.63
CA ILE A 188 1.53 -16.37 -21.73
C ILE A 188 2.44 -16.94 -22.82
N ALA A 189 3.59 -16.32 -23.09
CA ALA A 189 4.47 -16.70 -24.19
C ALA A 189 4.86 -18.20 -24.21
N PRO A 190 5.19 -18.85 -23.07
CA PRO A 190 5.46 -20.29 -23.06
C PRO A 190 4.25 -21.13 -23.47
N VAL A 191 3.06 -20.78 -22.98
CA VAL A 191 1.81 -21.50 -23.30
C VAL A 191 1.45 -21.34 -24.77
N ALA A 192 1.59 -20.12 -25.30
CA ALA A 192 1.34 -19.85 -26.71
C ALA A 192 2.37 -20.55 -27.61
N TYR A 193 3.63 -20.63 -27.19
CA TYR A 193 4.68 -21.35 -27.93
C TYR A 193 4.42 -22.86 -27.95
N LEU A 194 4.11 -23.46 -26.79
CA LEU A 194 3.79 -24.89 -26.71
C LEU A 194 2.53 -25.21 -27.51
N GLY A 195 1.46 -24.43 -27.37
CA GLY A 195 0.23 -24.62 -28.14
C GLY A 195 0.42 -24.43 -29.65
N TYR A 196 1.27 -23.49 -30.08
CA TYR A 196 1.63 -23.34 -31.49
C TYR A 196 2.48 -24.51 -32.01
N SER A 197 3.36 -25.05 -31.16
CA SER A 197 4.16 -26.22 -31.49
C SER A 197 3.27 -27.44 -31.71
N ASP A 198 2.39 -27.73 -30.74
CA ASP A 198 1.48 -28.88 -30.81
C ASP A 198 0.46 -28.72 -31.94
N TYR A 199 -0.07 -27.51 -32.18
CA TYR A 199 -0.99 -27.26 -33.28
C TYR A 199 -0.37 -27.58 -34.65
N ASN A 200 0.91 -27.27 -34.84
CA ASN A 200 1.61 -27.58 -36.09
C ASN A 200 2.05 -29.04 -36.18
N SER A 201 2.23 -29.74 -35.05
CA SER A 201 2.58 -31.17 -35.06
C SER A 201 1.40 -32.07 -35.39
N VAL A 202 0.15 -31.62 -35.20
CA VAL A 202 -1.05 -32.45 -35.48
C VAL A 202 -1.04 -33.04 -36.89
N GLN A 203 -0.62 -32.26 -37.90
CA GLN A 203 -0.57 -32.77 -39.27
C GLN A 203 0.49 -33.87 -39.40
N ASP A 204 1.69 -33.67 -38.84
CA ASP A 204 2.76 -34.67 -38.85
C ASP A 204 2.33 -35.95 -38.10
N ASP A 205 1.61 -35.81 -36.98
CA ASP A 205 1.09 -36.92 -36.17
C ASP A 205 0.03 -37.74 -36.95
N ILE A 206 -0.86 -37.06 -37.67
CA ILE A 206 -1.87 -37.73 -38.52
C ILE A 206 -1.20 -38.41 -39.71
N ASP A 207 -0.19 -37.79 -40.31
CA ASP A 207 0.56 -38.37 -41.41
C ASP A 207 1.27 -39.67 -40.97
N GLU A 208 1.87 -39.69 -39.78
CA GLU A 208 2.46 -40.89 -39.19
C GLU A 208 1.40 -41.97 -38.87
N LEU A 209 0.25 -41.57 -38.31
CA LEU A 209 -0.86 -42.47 -38.04
C LEU A 209 -1.42 -43.10 -39.32
N MET A 210 -1.65 -42.30 -40.37
CA MET A 210 -2.14 -42.80 -41.68
C MET A 210 -1.20 -43.84 -42.28
N ILE A 211 0.12 -43.65 -42.17
CA ILE A 211 1.12 -44.62 -42.65
C ILE A 211 1.01 -45.93 -41.85
N SER A 212 0.78 -45.85 -40.54
CA SER A 212 0.64 -47.02 -39.67
C SER A 212 -0.71 -47.75 -39.83
N GLU A 213 -1.76 -47.02 -40.16
CA GLU A 213 -3.15 -47.49 -40.32
C GLU A 213 -3.42 -48.04 -41.73
N TRP A 214 -2.54 -47.79 -42.71
CA TRP A 214 -2.71 -48.22 -44.11
C TRP A 214 -2.67 -49.76 -44.25
N LYS A 215 -3.78 -50.34 -44.71
CA LYS A 215 -3.94 -51.79 -44.95
C LYS A 215 -4.09 -52.17 -46.43
N GLY A 216 -3.79 -51.27 -47.36
CA GLY A 216 -3.90 -51.54 -48.79
C GLY A 216 -2.78 -52.45 -49.32
N ASP A 217 -3.08 -53.26 -50.35
CA ASP A 217 -2.11 -54.13 -51.04
C ASP A 217 -1.04 -53.36 -51.86
N ASN A 218 -1.21 -52.05 -52.04
CA ASN A 218 -0.33 -51.16 -52.82
C ASN A 218 0.57 -50.28 -51.92
N GLU A 219 1.65 -49.75 -52.51
CA GLU A 219 2.53 -48.73 -51.87
C GLU A 219 1.70 -47.53 -51.39
N PHE A 220 2.04 -46.98 -50.22
CA PHE A 220 1.28 -45.91 -49.56
C PHE A 220 1.15 -44.69 -50.46
N ASP A 221 -0.09 -44.27 -50.72
CA ASP A 221 -0.42 -43.06 -51.50
C ASP A 221 -1.08 -42.03 -50.57
N TYR A 222 -0.37 -40.93 -50.33
CA TYR A 222 -0.77 -39.89 -49.39
C TYR A 222 -2.08 -39.21 -49.79
N ASP A 223 -2.25 -38.85 -51.06
CA ASP A 223 -3.42 -38.09 -51.52
C ASP A 223 -4.69 -38.95 -51.41
N ILE A 224 -4.56 -40.26 -51.66
CA ILE A 224 -5.66 -41.23 -51.50
C ILE A 224 -5.94 -41.51 -50.03
N ALA A 225 -4.92 -41.67 -49.19
CA ALA A 225 -5.08 -41.89 -47.76
C ALA A 225 -5.71 -40.68 -47.05
N TYR A 226 -5.32 -39.46 -47.42
CA TYR A 226 -5.84 -38.23 -46.84
C TYR A 226 -7.32 -37.97 -47.18
N ALA A 227 -7.74 -38.36 -48.39
CA ALA A 227 -9.13 -38.28 -48.82
C ALA A 227 -9.99 -39.50 -48.41
N SER A 228 -9.37 -40.54 -47.84
CA SER A 228 -10.08 -41.75 -47.44
C SER A 228 -10.98 -41.52 -46.21
N TYR A 229 -12.10 -42.23 -46.18
CA TYR A 229 -13.02 -42.19 -45.04
C TYR A 229 -12.58 -43.19 -43.98
N VAL A 230 -12.67 -42.75 -42.73
CA VAL A 230 -12.33 -43.49 -41.52
C VAL A 230 -13.42 -43.31 -40.48
N CYS A 231 -13.58 -44.33 -39.63
CA CYS A 231 -14.47 -44.28 -38.48
C CYS A 231 -13.66 -43.85 -37.25
N ILE A 232 -13.93 -42.68 -36.68
CA ILE A 232 -13.18 -42.16 -35.52
C ILE A 232 -13.97 -42.31 -34.21
N ASP A 233 -13.25 -42.59 -33.12
CA ASP A 233 -13.79 -42.61 -31.76
C ASP A 233 -13.88 -41.19 -31.21
N THR A 234 -15.10 -40.69 -31.07
CA THR A 234 -15.37 -39.34 -30.55
C THR A 234 -15.67 -39.34 -29.04
N ARG A 235 -15.47 -40.45 -28.31
CA ARG A 235 -15.61 -40.44 -26.85
C ARG A 235 -14.53 -39.62 -26.14
N GLY A 236 -13.32 -39.62 -26.71
CA GLY A 236 -12.22 -38.78 -26.24
C GLY A 236 -12.41 -37.34 -26.69
N ILE A 237 -12.01 -36.39 -25.84
CA ILE A 237 -11.93 -34.96 -26.20
C ILE A 237 -10.46 -34.53 -26.39
N HIS A 238 -9.54 -35.49 -26.32
CA HIS A 238 -8.10 -35.26 -26.47
C HIS A 238 -7.68 -35.67 -27.89
N ALA A 239 -6.89 -34.83 -28.55
CA ALA A 239 -6.27 -35.15 -29.82
C ALA A 239 -4.98 -35.96 -29.61
N PRO A 240 -4.63 -36.89 -30.52
CA PRO A 240 -5.38 -37.26 -31.71
C PRO A 240 -6.57 -38.19 -31.41
N LEU A 241 -7.66 -38.04 -32.17
CA LEU A 241 -8.83 -38.91 -32.02
C LEU A 241 -8.50 -40.37 -32.45
N PRO A 242 -8.86 -41.39 -31.64
CA PRO A 242 -8.54 -42.79 -31.95
C PRO A 242 -9.29 -43.30 -33.19
N LEU A 243 -8.63 -44.14 -34.00
CA LEU A 243 -9.27 -44.85 -35.10
C LEU A 243 -10.05 -46.07 -34.60
N ILE A 244 -11.27 -46.24 -35.10
CA ILE A 244 -12.08 -47.46 -34.97
C ILE A 244 -12.05 -48.20 -36.31
N ASP A 245 -11.55 -49.43 -36.32
CA ASP A 245 -11.33 -50.21 -37.54
C ASP A 245 -12.67 -50.77 -38.10
N VAL A 246 -13.36 -50.00 -38.94
CA VAL A 246 -14.61 -50.36 -39.61
C VAL A 246 -14.60 -49.87 -41.06
N LEU A 247 -14.92 -50.74 -42.03
CA LEU A 247 -14.77 -50.48 -43.47
C LEU A 247 -16.02 -49.87 -44.15
N ASP A 248 -17.14 -49.73 -43.43
CA ASP A 248 -18.43 -49.33 -43.98
C ASP A 248 -19.13 -48.30 -43.08
N GLN A 249 -19.80 -47.33 -43.69
CA GLN A 249 -20.53 -46.26 -43.00
C GLN A 249 -21.63 -46.82 -42.11
N GLU A 250 -22.41 -47.79 -42.62
CA GLU A 250 -23.52 -48.40 -41.86
C GLU A 250 -22.99 -49.15 -40.63
N ALA A 251 -21.83 -49.79 -40.73
CA ALA A 251 -21.18 -50.48 -39.62
C ALA A 251 -20.55 -49.51 -38.60
N CYS A 252 -20.04 -48.36 -39.05
CA CYS A 252 -19.57 -47.28 -38.17
C CYS A 252 -20.73 -46.66 -37.38
N GLU A 253 -21.87 -46.41 -38.04
CA GLU A 253 -23.09 -45.88 -37.42
C GLU A 253 -23.74 -46.90 -36.47
N LEU A 254 -23.70 -48.21 -36.77
CA LEU A 254 -24.22 -49.29 -35.92
C LEU A 254 -23.41 -49.53 -34.64
N GLN A 255 -22.14 -49.13 -34.60
CA GLN A 255 -21.32 -49.19 -33.39
C GLN A 255 -21.65 -48.08 -32.38
N SER A 256 -22.58 -47.17 -32.70
CA SER A 256 -23.07 -46.19 -31.75
C SER A 256 -23.82 -46.88 -30.59
N GLN A 257 -23.20 -46.92 -29.41
CA GLN A 257 -23.83 -47.44 -28.20
C GLN A 257 -24.53 -46.32 -27.44
N LEU A 258 -25.74 -46.61 -27.00
CA LEU A 258 -26.49 -45.77 -26.09
C LEU A 258 -25.74 -45.71 -24.76
N ILE A 259 -25.37 -44.52 -24.30
CA ILE A 259 -24.93 -44.37 -22.92
C ILE A 259 -26.18 -44.24 -22.06
N THR A 260 -26.40 -45.25 -21.25
CA THR A 260 -27.43 -45.26 -20.22
C THR A 260 -26.89 -44.56 -19.00
N ASP A 261 -27.61 -43.55 -18.52
CA ASP A 261 -27.38 -43.00 -17.19
C ASP A 261 -27.48 -44.16 -16.16
N PRO A 262 -26.43 -44.43 -15.37
CA PRO A 262 -26.45 -45.53 -14.40
C PRO A 262 -27.53 -45.35 -13.31
N VAL A 263 -28.01 -44.11 -13.09
CA VAL A 263 -28.96 -43.73 -12.06
C VAL A 263 -30.36 -43.49 -12.61
N THR A 264 -30.52 -42.75 -13.71
CA THR A 264 -31.85 -42.48 -14.28
C THR A 264 -32.31 -43.55 -15.28
N GLN A 265 -31.39 -44.39 -15.77
CA GLN A 265 -31.60 -45.33 -16.89
C GLN A 265 -32.11 -44.65 -18.17
N GLU A 266 -32.03 -43.32 -18.25
CA GLU A 266 -32.37 -42.57 -19.46
C GLU A 266 -31.29 -42.77 -20.52
N ILE A 267 -31.74 -42.89 -21.76
CA ILE A 267 -30.93 -43.18 -22.94
C ILE A 267 -30.57 -41.83 -23.57
N GLU A 268 -29.28 -41.45 -23.54
CA GLU A 268 -28.79 -40.22 -24.19
C GLU A 268 -28.09 -40.50 -25.52
N ASP A 269 -28.13 -39.51 -26.42
CA ASP A 269 -27.68 -39.44 -27.83
C ASP A 269 -26.54 -40.35 -28.31
N TYR A 270 -26.60 -40.68 -29.62
CA TYR A 270 -25.65 -41.49 -30.40
C TYR A 270 -24.19 -41.26 -30.00
N ARG A 271 -23.56 -42.29 -29.45
CA ARG A 271 -22.14 -42.29 -29.08
C ARG A 271 -21.42 -43.41 -29.78
N PHE A 272 -20.47 -43.02 -30.64
CA PHE A 272 -19.35 -43.74 -31.24
C PHE A 272 -19.36 -43.76 -32.76
N GLY A 273 -18.16 -43.60 -33.32
CA GLY A 273 -17.90 -43.80 -34.74
C GLY A 273 -18.48 -42.67 -35.59
N LYS A 274 -17.72 -41.58 -35.75
CA LYS A 274 -18.04 -40.63 -36.83
C LYS A 274 -17.34 -41.06 -38.10
N TRP A 275 -18.12 -41.27 -39.16
CA TRP A 275 -17.61 -41.54 -40.50
C TRP A 275 -17.17 -40.23 -41.16
N VAL A 276 -15.87 -39.97 -41.21
CA VAL A 276 -15.29 -38.72 -41.71
C VAL A 276 -14.05 -38.99 -42.55
N THR A 277 -13.63 -38.03 -43.37
CA THR A 277 -12.36 -38.12 -44.10
C THR A 277 -11.18 -37.82 -43.16
N ASN A 278 -9.98 -38.30 -43.50
CA ASN A 278 -8.76 -37.95 -42.75
C ASN A 278 -8.46 -36.44 -42.78
N GLU A 279 -8.87 -35.72 -43.83
CA GLU A 279 -8.87 -34.24 -43.86
C GLU A 279 -9.69 -33.63 -42.72
N ILE A 280 -10.95 -34.06 -42.57
CA ILE A 280 -11.84 -33.57 -41.51
C ILE A 280 -11.32 -34.00 -40.13
N ARG A 281 -10.77 -35.21 -40.00
CA ARG A 281 -10.09 -35.67 -38.77
C ARG A 281 -8.97 -34.71 -38.37
N GLY A 282 -8.11 -34.32 -39.30
CA GLY A 282 -6.99 -33.40 -39.01
C GLY A 282 -7.38 -31.96 -38.75
N ASP A 283 -8.45 -31.45 -39.36
CA ASP A 283 -9.01 -30.16 -38.98
C ASP A 283 -9.64 -30.19 -37.58
N THR A 284 -10.24 -31.32 -37.21
CA THR A 284 -10.85 -31.53 -35.90
C THR A 284 -9.82 -31.61 -34.79
N ASP A 285 -8.79 -32.43 -34.96
CA ASP A 285 -7.70 -32.55 -33.98
C ASP A 285 -7.00 -31.21 -33.79
N ARG A 286 -6.77 -30.44 -34.86
CA ARG A 286 -6.26 -29.06 -34.78
C ARG A 286 -7.20 -28.14 -34.00
N MET A 287 -8.51 -28.26 -34.17
CA MET A 287 -9.50 -27.49 -33.41
C MET A 287 -9.50 -27.89 -31.92
N LEU A 288 -9.42 -29.17 -31.59
CA LEU A 288 -9.35 -29.67 -30.20
C LEU A 288 -8.08 -29.18 -29.49
N VAL A 289 -6.91 -29.31 -30.13
CA VAL A 289 -5.63 -28.80 -29.62
C VAL A 289 -5.69 -27.29 -29.41
N LEU A 290 -6.25 -26.55 -30.37
CA LEU A 290 -6.41 -25.09 -30.25
C LEU A 290 -7.29 -24.73 -29.05
N ILE A 291 -8.39 -25.43 -28.82
CA ILE A 291 -9.32 -25.17 -27.72
C ILE A 291 -8.67 -25.50 -26.37
N GLU A 292 -7.98 -26.63 -26.25
CA GLU A 292 -7.28 -27.02 -25.02
C GLU A 292 -6.23 -25.97 -24.64
N TRP A 293 -5.34 -25.61 -25.58
CA TRP A 293 -4.30 -24.61 -25.34
C TRP A 293 -4.86 -23.19 -25.17
N ALA A 294 -5.97 -22.84 -25.82
CA ALA A 294 -6.66 -21.59 -25.58
C ALA A 294 -7.25 -21.54 -24.16
N SER A 295 -7.78 -22.65 -23.65
CA SER A 295 -8.28 -22.73 -22.27
C SER A 295 -7.16 -22.65 -21.25
N VAL A 296 -6.06 -23.38 -21.45
CA VAL A 296 -4.85 -23.26 -20.60
C VAL A 296 -4.29 -21.84 -20.66
N GLY A 297 -4.28 -21.22 -21.84
CA GLY A 297 -3.93 -19.82 -22.03
C GLY A 297 -4.83 -18.87 -21.25
N LEU A 298 -6.15 -19.11 -21.24
CA LEU A 298 -7.12 -18.35 -20.47
C LEU A 298 -6.92 -18.54 -18.96
N LEU A 299 -6.66 -19.76 -18.49
CA LEU A 299 -6.35 -20.06 -17.09
C LEU A 299 -5.10 -19.29 -16.64
N VAL A 300 -4.04 -19.34 -17.44
CA VAL A 300 -2.76 -18.67 -17.17
C VAL A 300 -2.90 -17.15 -17.22
N PHE A 301 -3.68 -16.63 -18.17
CA PHE A 301 -4.05 -15.22 -18.24
C PHE A 301 -4.85 -14.78 -17.00
N MET A 302 -5.79 -15.60 -16.53
CA MET A 302 -6.62 -15.32 -15.35
C MET A 302 -5.90 -15.60 -14.02
N ALA A 303 -4.75 -16.27 -14.04
CA ALA A 303 -4.02 -16.69 -12.84
C ALA A 303 -3.77 -15.56 -11.83
N PRO A 304 -3.41 -14.31 -12.19
CA PRO A 304 -3.24 -13.23 -11.22
C PRO A 304 -4.49 -12.93 -10.38
N THR A 305 -5.69 -13.10 -10.96
CA THR A 305 -6.98 -12.88 -10.28
C THR A 305 -7.29 -14.04 -9.32
N ILE A 306 -7.11 -15.27 -9.80
CA ILE A 306 -7.36 -16.51 -9.06
C ILE A 306 -6.41 -16.61 -7.85
N VAL A 307 -5.12 -16.32 -8.07
CA VAL A 307 -4.10 -16.31 -7.02
C VAL A 307 -4.42 -15.25 -5.95
N ALA A 308 -4.83 -14.05 -6.35
CA ALA A 308 -5.23 -13.02 -5.40
C ALA A 308 -6.41 -13.47 -4.53
N TYR A 309 -7.45 -14.03 -5.15
CA TYR A 309 -8.64 -14.50 -4.45
C TYR A 309 -8.31 -15.61 -3.44
N GLY A 310 -7.60 -16.66 -3.89
CA GLY A 310 -7.18 -17.78 -3.06
C GLY A 310 -6.33 -17.34 -1.87
N ARG A 311 -5.39 -16.41 -2.09
CA ARG A 311 -4.55 -15.85 -1.01
C ARG A 311 -5.33 -15.02 0.00
N ILE A 312 -6.27 -14.19 -0.44
CA ILE A 312 -7.08 -13.35 0.47
C ILE A 312 -8.01 -14.22 1.30
N MET A 313 -8.70 -15.18 0.68
CA MET A 313 -9.62 -16.08 1.38
C MET A 313 -8.87 -17.04 2.30
N GLY A 314 -7.77 -17.65 1.86
CA GLY A 314 -6.97 -18.57 2.67
C GLY A 314 -6.40 -17.90 3.92
N ALA A 315 -5.84 -16.69 3.78
CA ALA A 315 -5.25 -15.97 4.91
C ALA A 315 -6.29 -15.43 5.90
N SER A 316 -7.50 -15.14 5.44
CA SER A 316 -8.56 -14.57 6.29
C SER A 316 -9.51 -15.59 6.89
N TRP A 317 -9.43 -16.85 6.48
CA TRP A 317 -10.34 -17.93 6.88
C TRP A 317 -10.54 -18.01 8.41
N ASN A 318 -9.45 -17.99 9.19
CA ASN A 318 -9.51 -18.05 10.67
C ASN A 318 -10.35 -16.91 11.26
N MET A 319 -10.15 -15.70 10.74
CA MET A 319 -10.82 -14.48 11.20
C MET A 319 -12.30 -14.49 10.79
N LEU A 320 -12.60 -14.89 9.56
CA LEU A 320 -13.96 -14.99 9.03
C LEU A 320 -14.80 -16.01 9.78
N VAL A 321 -14.32 -17.26 9.90
CA VAL A 321 -15.04 -18.34 10.59
C VAL A 321 -15.35 -17.93 12.02
N ARG A 322 -14.36 -17.44 12.76
CA ARG A 322 -14.53 -17.07 14.16
C ARG A 322 -15.49 -15.90 14.36
N ASN A 323 -15.40 -14.87 13.52
CA ASN A 323 -16.30 -13.71 13.62
C ASN A 323 -17.72 -14.09 13.24
N LYS A 324 -17.93 -14.81 12.13
CA LYS A 324 -19.29 -15.23 11.74
C LYS A 324 -19.89 -16.19 12.76
N TYR A 325 -19.08 -17.06 13.38
CA TYR A 325 -19.52 -17.91 14.48
C TYR A 325 -19.93 -17.11 15.74
N ARG A 326 -19.20 -16.04 16.08
CA ARG A 326 -19.59 -15.10 17.15
C ARG A 326 -20.89 -14.35 16.80
N THR A 327 -21.07 -13.96 15.54
CA THR A 327 -22.30 -13.33 15.04
C THR A 327 -23.51 -14.27 15.20
N ILE A 328 -23.37 -15.58 14.92
CA ILE A 328 -24.42 -16.59 15.15
C ILE A 328 -24.85 -16.61 16.62
N ARG A 329 -23.89 -16.53 17.55
CA ARG A 329 -24.14 -16.47 19.00
C ARG A 329 -24.73 -15.14 19.49
N GLY A 330 -24.84 -14.14 18.61
CA GLY A 330 -25.41 -12.83 18.95
C GLY A 330 -24.41 -11.83 19.51
N HIS A 331 -23.12 -12.12 19.50
CA HIS A 331 -22.08 -11.18 19.91
C HIS A 331 -21.78 -10.18 18.79
N THR A 332 -21.41 -8.96 19.17
CA THR A 332 -20.85 -7.97 18.24
C THR A 332 -19.43 -8.37 17.85
N THR A 333 -19.06 -8.11 16.61
CA THR A 333 -17.75 -8.48 16.06
C THR A 333 -17.14 -7.31 15.28
N PRO A 334 -15.84 -7.35 14.95
CA PRO A 334 -15.19 -6.32 14.13
C PRO A 334 -15.74 -6.24 12.69
N ILE A 335 -16.46 -7.27 12.23
CA ILE A 335 -17.16 -7.25 10.94
C ILE A 335 -18.57 -6.70 11.14
N ASP A 336 -19.22 -7.12 12.24
CA ASP A 336 -20.60 -6.79 12.58
C ASP A 336 -20.69 -6.12 13.97
N PRO A 337 -20.43 -4.80 14.07
CA PRO A 337 -20.29 -4.10 15.34
C PRO A 337 -21.64 -3.78 15.99
N ASP A 338 -22.71 -3.71 15.19
CA ASP A 338 -24.07 -3.58 15.68
C ASP A 338 -24.64 -4.96 16.07
N SER A 339 -25.59 -4.98 17.01
CA SER A 339 -26.20 -6.23 17.45
C SER A 339 -26.86 -6.97 16.27
N PRO A 340 -26.51 -8.25 16.03
CA PRO A 340 -26.97 -8.93 14.83
C PRO A 340 -28.45 -9.32 14.91
N SER A 341 -29.21 -8.93 13.89
CA SER A 341 -30.61 -9.32 13.70
C SER A 341 -30.73 -10.83 13.41
N ILE A 342 -31.92 -11.39 13.61
CA ILE A 342 -32.19 -12.83 13.39
C ILE A 342 -31.80 -13.27 11.98
N ILE A 343 -32.19 -12.49 10.95
CA ILE A 343 -31.85 -12.77 9.56
C ILE A 343 -30.33 -12.78 9.36
N LYS A 344 -29.61 -11.84 9.99
CA LYS A 344 -28.16 -11.75 9.90
C LYS A 344 -27.48 -12.95 10.57
N ARG A 345 -28.05 -13.48 11.66
CA ARG A 345 -27.57 -14.70 12.33
C ARG A 345 -27.76 -15.93 11.44
N ILE A 346 -28.90 -16.06 10.77
CA ILE A 346 -29.17 -17.15 9.82
C ILE A 346 -28.19 -17.09 8.65
N ASN A 347 -28.03 -15.92 8.02
CA ASN A 347 -27.09 -15.75 6.92
C ASN A 347 -25.64 -16.02 7.34
N SER A 348 -25.25 -15.62 8.56
CA SER A 348 -23.94 -15.95 9.12
C SER A 348 -23.80 -17.45 9.41
N GLY A 349 -24.88 -18.12 9.80
CA GLY A 349 -24.96 -19.58 9.96
C GLY A 349 -24.63 -20.31 8.67
N ILE A 350 -25.32 -19.95 7.59
CA ILE A 350 -25.09 -20.47 6.25
C ILE A 350 -23.61 -20.25 5.85
N LEU A 351 -23.10 -19.03 6.05
CA LEU A 351 -21.72 -18.71 5.69
C LEU A 351 -20.67 -19.50 6.50
N VAL A 352 -20.92 -19.76 7.78
CA VAL A 352 -20.02 -20.59 8.60
C VAL A 352 -20.00 -22.03 8.12
N ILE A 353 -21.13 -22.58 7.67
CA ILE A 353 -21.18 -23.93 7.08
C ILE A 353 -20.32 -23.96 5.83
N PHE A 354 -20.50 -23.01 4.91
CA PHE A 354 -19.69 -22.92 3.68
C PHE A 354 -18.19 -22.74 3.95
N LEU A 355 -17.83 -21.83 4.86
CA LEU A 355 -16.43 -21.63 5.26
C LEU A 355 -15.86 -22.89 5.92
N GLY A 356 -16.66 -23.62 6.69
CA GLY A 356 -16.26 -24.88 7.32
C GLY A 356 -16.03 -26.01 6.32
N THR A 357 -16.86 -26.10 5.26
CA THR A 357 -16.75 -27.13 4.21
C THR A 357 -15.71 -26.78 3.13
N MET A 358 -15.29 -25.51 3.04
CA MET A 358 -14.35 -25.01 2.02
C MET A 358 -13.04 -25.82 1.92
N PRO A 359 -12.33 -26.14 3.03
CA PRO A 359 -11.11 -26.96 2.94
C PRO A 359 -11.36 -28.38 2.41
N LEU A 360 -12.51 -28.97 2.74
CA LEU A 360 -12.90 -30.30 2.23
C LEU A 360 -13.20 -30.25 0.74
N ALA A 361 -13.95 -29.23 0.30
CA ALA A 361 -14.22 -29.00 -1.13
C ALA A 361 -12.93 -28.75 -1.92
N ALA A 362 -11.97 -28.04 -1.32
CA ALA A 362 -10.67 -27.77 -1.93
C ALA A 362 -9.82 -29.05 -2.09
N LEU A 363 -9.83 -29.93 -1.09
CA LEU A 363 -9.15 -31.22 -1.20
C LEU A 363 -9.81 -32.08 -2.28
N ASN A 364 -11.15 -32.10 -2.31
CA ASN A 364 -11.92 -32.84 -3.29
C ASN A 364 -11.61 -32.42 -4.73
N GLY A 365 -11.52 -31.13 -5.03
CA GLY A 365 -11.27 -30.69 -6.41
C GLY A 365 -9.85 -30.94 -6.88
N ILE A 366 -8.86 -30.79 -6.01
CA ILE A 366 -7.48 -31.17 -6.35
C ILE A 366 -7.37 -32.68 -6.55
N SER A 367 -7.97 -33.49 -5.66
CA SER A 367 -7.92 -34.94 -5.78
C SER A 367 -8.70 -35.44 -6.99
N THR A 368 -9.84 -34.82 -7.31
CA THR A 368 -10.64 -35.16 -8.48
C THR A 368 -9.85 -34.93 -9.75
N LEU A 369 -9.25 -33.74 -9.92
CA LEU A 369 -8.43 -33.46 -11.10
C LEU A 369 -7.19 -34.37 -11.18
N ALA A 370 -6.51 -34.61 -10.06
CA ALA A 370 -5.34 -35.49 -10.04
C ALA A 370 -5.70 -36.93 -10.43
N TRP A 371 -6.82 -37.45 -9.95
CA TRP A 371 -7.25 -38.81 -10.25
C TRP A 371 -7.75 -38.96 -11.69
N THR A 372 -8.52 -37.99 -12.20
CA THR A 372 -9.05 -38.08 -13.57
C THR A 372 -7.95 -38.01 -14.63
N ARG A 373 -6.84 -37.33 -14.34
CA ARG A 373 -5.64 -37.30 -15.21
C ARG A 373 -4.72 -38.51 -15.08
N LEU A 374 -4.86 -39.31 -14.01
CA LEU A 374 -4.02 -40.49 -13.77
C LEU A 374 -4.69 -41.79 -14.20
N GLU A 375 -6.01 -41.89 -13.99
CA GLU A 375 -6.78 -43.14 -14.16
C GLU A 375 -7.69 -43.13 -15.39
N GLU A 376 -7.97 -41.96 -15.99
CA GLU A 376 -8.82 -41.79 -17.19
C GLU A 376 -10.12 -42.64 -17.16
N PRO A 377 -11.01 -42.44 -16.17
CA PRO A 377 -12.18 -43.31 -15.97
C PRO A 377 -13.24 -43.17 -17.08
N ASP A 378 -13.81 -44.29 -17.52
CA ASP A 378 -14.88 -44.33 -18.54
C ASP A 378 -16.12 -43.47 -18.18
N ASN A 379 -16.39 -43.31 -16.87
CA ASN A 379 -17.52 -42.54 -16.34
C ASN A 379 -17.16 -41.09 -15.95
N LEU A 380 -16.17 -40.49 -16.62
CA LEU A 380 -15.62 -39.16 -16.27
C LEU A 380 -16.68 -38.06 -16.13
N ARG A 381 -17.63 -37.97 -17.09
CA ARG A 381 -18.72 -36.97 -17.07
C ARG A 381 -19.51 -37.04 -15.76
N PHE A 382 -19.93 -38.25 -15.38
CA PHE A 382 -20.75 -38.48 -14.20
C PHE A 382 -20.03 -38.15 -12.89
N ILE A 383 -18.76 -38.54 -12.76
CA ILE A 383 -17.95 -38.22 -11.58
C ILE A 383 -17.84 -36.72 -11.37
N LEU A 384 -17.52 -36.00 -12.45
CA LEU A 384 -17.30 -34.57 -12.36
C LEU A 384 -18.63 -33.81 -12.16
N ASP A 385 -19.74 -34.33 -12.69
CA ASP A 385 -21.07 -33.74 -12.55
C ASP A 385 -21.66 -33.92 -11.14
N LEU A 386 -21.43 -35.09 -10.52
CA LEU A 386 -21.77 -35.36 -9.12
C LEU A 386 -20.89 -34.63 -8.10
N GLY A 387 -20.08 -33.65 -8.51
CA GLY A 387 -19.24 -32.89 -7.59
C GLY A 387 -17.95 -33.61 -7.19
N GLY A 388 -17.40 -34.43 -8.09
CA GLY A 388 -16.07 -35.05 -7.97
C GLY A 388 -16.06 -36.36 -7.20
N ILE A 389 -14.87 -36.80 -6.80
CA ILE A 389 -14.67 -38.12 -6.16
C ILE A 389 -15.51 -38.26 -4.89
N ILE A 390 -15.53 -37.25 -4.01
CA ILE A 390 -16.31 -37.30 -2.77
C ILE A 390 -17.80 -37.44 -3.08
N GLY A 391 -18.27 -36.74 -4.10
CA GLY A 391 -19.68 -36.79 -4.48
C GLY A 391 -20.09 -38.15 -5.04
N ASN A 392 -19.31 -38.67 -6.00
CA ASN A 392 -19.50 -40.01 -6.55
C ASN A 392 -19.45 -41.09 -5.46
N THR A 393 -18.46 -41.03 -4.55
CA THR A 393 -18.34 -42.01 -3.46
C THR A 393 -19.47 -41.93 -2.44
N LEU A 394 -19.99 -40.72 -2.15
CA LEU A 394 -21.16 -40.56 -1.28
C LEU A 394 -22.40 -41.22 -1.90
N LEU A 395 -22.59 -41.04 -3.22
CA LEU A 395 -23.71 -41.61 -3.94
C LEU A 395 -23.62 -43.14 -3.98
N MET A 396 -22.46 -43.69 -4.35
CA MET A 396 -22.18 -45.13 -4.31
C MET A 396 -22.37 -45.73 -2.91
N PHE A 397 -22.04 -44.98 -1.84
CA PHE A 397 -22.25 -45.39 -0.46
C PHE A 397 -23.74 -45.45 -0.08
N VAL A 398 -24.55 -44.50 -0.56
CA VAL A 398 -26.01 -44.50 -0.34
C VAL A 398 -26.68 -45.62 -1.12
N GLU A 399 -26.25 -45.86 -2.36
CA GLU A 399 -26.73 -46.96 -3.19
C GLU A 399 -26.40 -48.34 -2.58
N GLY A 400 -25.17 -48.52 -2.11
CA GLY A 400 -24.71 -49.77 -1.48
C GLY A 400 -25.35 -50.08 -0.12
N ASN A 401 -26.15 -49.17 0.45
CA ASN A 401 -26.79 -49.33 1.74
C ASN A 401 -28.32 -49.31 1.63
N GLU A 402 -28.93 -50.50 1.76
CA GLU A 402 -30.37 -50.72 1.60
C GLU A 402 -31.25 -49.86 2.55
N PHE A 403 -30.72 -49.43 3.69
CA PHE A 403 -31.43 -48.54 4.62
C PHE A 403 -31.45 -47.08 4.14
N LEU A 404 -30.32 -46.60 3.60
CA LEU A 404 -30.16 -45.21 3.16
C LEU A 404 -30.85 -44.96 1.82
N SER A 405 -30.79 -45.92 0.89
CA SER A 405 -31.48 -45.83 -0.41
C SER A 405 -33.01 -45.76 -0.28
N ARG A 406 -33.60 -46.32 0.80
CA ARG A 406 -35.03 -46.17 1.11
C ARG A 406 -35.38 -44.82 1.74
N LEU A 407 -34.41 -44.14 2.36
CA LEU A 407 -34.59 -42.88 3.10
C LEU A 407 -34.33 -41.64 2.24
N VAL A 408 -33.43 -41.75 1.28
CA VAL A 408 -32.98 -40.64 0.43
C VAL A 408 -33.23 -41.04 -1.03
N ASP A 409 -34.02 -40.23 -1.72
CA ASP A 409 -34.22 -40.39 -3.17
C ASP A 409 -32.89 -40.15 -3.91
N LEU A 410 -32.44 -41.14 -4.69
CA LEU A 410 -31.16 -41.11 -5.40
C LEU A 410 -31.13 -40.03 -6.49
N LYS A 411 -32.24 -39.83 -7.22
CA LYS A 411 -32.36 -38.72 -8.19
C LYS A 411 -32.31 -37.38 -7.45
N GLY A 412 -33.01 -37.27 -6.32
CA GLY A 412 -32.97 -36.10 -5.44
C GLY A 412 -31.57 -35.82 -4.86
N LEU A 413 -30.80 -36.85 -4.50
CA LEU A 413 -29.45 -36.71 -3.96
C LEU A 413 -28.46 -36.20 -5.02
N ALA A 414 -28.50 -36.78 -6.22
CA ALA A 414 -27.68 -36.32 -7.36
C ALA A 414 -27.98 -34.85 -7.69
N LEU A 415 -29.27 -34.48 -7.76
CA LEU A 415 -29.70 -33.09 -7.98
C LEU A 415 -29.23 -32.16 -6.86
N VAL A 416 -29.31 -32.58 -5.59
CA VAL A 416 -28.85 -31.78 -4.44
C VAL A 416 -27.34 -31.60 -4.47
N LEU A 417 -26.60 -32.60 -4.92
CA LEU A 417 -25.13 -32.59 -4.99
C LEU A 417 -24.62 -31.73 -6.15
N ALA A 418 -25.23 -31.85 -7.33
CA ALA A 418 -25.00 -30.97 -8.48
C ALA A 418 -25.40 -29.51 -8.14
N ALA A 419 -26.56 -29.31 -7.49
CA ALA A 419 -26.98 -28.00 -7.00
C ALA A 419 -26.03 -27.44 -5.93
N TYR A 420 -25.47 -28.29 -5.06
CA TYR A 420 -24.46 -27.87 -4.09
C TYR A 420 -23.18 -27.39 -4.78
N LEU A 421 -22.72 -28.06 -5.84
CA LEU A 421 -21.59 -27.62 -6.66
C LEU A 421 -21.90 -26.28 -7.34
N MET A 422 -23.05 -26.17 -8.02
CA MET A 422 -23.52 -24.93 -8.64
C MET A 422 -23.54 -23.76 -7.65
N LEU A 423 -24.08 -24.00 -6.45
CA LEU A 423 -24.25 -22.99 -5.41
C LEU A 423 -22.91 -22.66 -4.73
N ASN A 424 -22.01 -23.64 -4.57
CA ASN A 424 -20.65 -23.42 -4.07
C ASN A 424 -19.73 -22.70 -5.06
N VAL A 425 -19.95 -22.81 -6.37
CA VAL A 425 -19.16 -22.07 -7.36
C VAL A 425 -19.77 -20.67 -7.57
N SER A 426 -21.10 -20.59 -7.70
CA SER A 426 -21.81 -19.36 -8.08
C SER A 426 -22.17 -18.44 -6.90
N VAL A 427 -22.71 -18.98 -5.79
CA VAL A 427 -23.13 -18.15 -4.63
C VAL A 427 -21.93 -17.73 -3.79
N VAL A 428 -20.92 -18.60 -3.65
CA VAL A 428 -19.62 -18.26 -3.04
C VAL A 428 -18.92 -17.20 -3.90
N GLY A 429 -18.93 -17.32 -5.23
CA GLY A 429 -18.29 -16.35 -6.13
C GLY A 429 -18.89 -14.95 -6.11
N LEU A 430 -20.22 -14.81 -6.00
CA LEU A 430 -20.91 -13.51 -6.07
C LEU A 430 -21.24 -12.90 -4.70
N ALA A 431 -21.67 -13.72 -3.72
CA ALA A 431 -22.04 -13.22 -2.39
C ALA A 431 -20.83 -12.92 -1.49
N LEU A 432 -19.67 -13.57 -1.73
CA LEU A 432 -18.45 -13.30 -0.96
C LEU A 432 -17.67 -12.08 -1.44
N ILE A 433 -17.90 -11.50 -2.62
CA ILE A 433 -17.13 -10.32 -3.07
C ILE A 433 -17.23 -9.20 -2.03
N PHE A 434 -18.44 -8.91 -1.54
CA PHE A 434 -18.64 -7.86 -0.54
C PHE A 434 -18.10 -8.24 0.85
N GLU A 435 -18.20 -9.50 1.26
CA GLU A 435 -17.61 -9.97 2.53
C GLU A 435 -16.07 -9.97 2.47
N MET A 436 -15.50 -10.30 1.33
CA MET A 436 -14.07 -10.25 1.05
C MET A 436 -13.58 -8.79 1.02
N ILE A 437 -14.31 -7.85 0.38
CA ILE A 437 -14.00 -6.41 0.45
C ILE A 437 -14.03 -5.94 1.91
N ARG A 438 -15.07 -6.26 2.69
CA ARG A 438 -15.12 -5.92 4.12
C ARG A 438 -13.92 -6.47 4.88
N ASN A 439 -13.52 -7.68 4.59
CA ASN A 439 -12.37 -8.31 5.22
C ASN A 439 -11.03 -7.67 4.82
N LEU A 440 -10.88 -7.27 3.55
CA LEU A 440 -9.71 -6.52 3.06
C LEU A 440 -9.54 -5.19 3.80
N PHE A 441 -10.64 -4.45 3.99
CA PHE A 441 -10.68 -3.21 4.77
C PHE A 441 -10.35 -3.43 6.24
N LEU A 442 -10.88 -4.51 6.83
CA LEU A 442 -10.61 -4.85 8.22
C LEU A 442 -9.13 -5.18 8.48
N GLY A 443 -8.41 -5.66 7.47
CA GLY A 443 -7.05 -6.20 7.62
C GLY A 443 -7.03 -7.66 8.07
N GLY A 444 -8.12 -8.40 7.84
CA GLY A 444 -8.27 -9.79 8.31
C GLY A 444 -7.22 -10.75 7.75
N GLN A 445 -6.60 -10.41 6.62
CA GLN A 445 -5.47 -11.12 6.00
C GLN A 445 -4.15 -10.98 6.78
N VAL A 446 -3.96 -9.89 7.52
CA VAL A 446 -2.77 -9.66 8.37
C VAL A 446 -2.98 -10.25 9.76
N ILE A 447 -4.20 -10.11 10.28
CA ILE A 447 -4.58 -10.57 11.63
C ILE A 447 -4.79 -12.10 11.63
N GLY A 448 -5.45 -12.61 10.60
CA GLY A 448 -5.98 -13.97 10.52
C GLY A 448 -4.99 -15.04 10.04
N GLY A 449 -3.95 -14.66 9.30
CA GLY A 449 -3.14 -15.62 8.57
C GLY A 449 -1.83 -15.08 8.02
N ILE A 450 -1.18 -15.87 7.16
CA ILE A 450 0.13 -15.59 6.56
C ILE A 450 -0.01 -15.69 5.04
N GLY A 451 0.69 -14.84 4.29
CA GLY A 451 0.73 -14.93 2.81
C GLY A 451 -0.45 -14.28 2.09
N GLY A 452 -1.35 -13.60 2.80
CA GLY A 452 -2.44 -12.82 2.20
C GLY A 452 -1.98 -11.61 1.36
N VAL A 453 -2.90 -11.02 0.60
CA VAL A 453 -2.64 -9.81 -0.21
C VAL A 453 -2.95 -8.57 0.62
N VAL A 454 -1.95 -7.72 0.85
CA VAL A 454 -2.09 -6.46 1.60
C VAL A 454 -1.96 -5.30 0.62
N LEU A 455 -3.09 -4.65 0.34
CA LEU A 455 -3.18 -3.51 -0.60
C LEU A 455 -2.90 -2.16 0.05
N GLY A 456 -2.84 -2.11 1.38
CA GLY A 456 -2.60 -0.90 2.15
C GLY A 456 -2.42 -1.24 3.61
N GLN A 457 -1.66 -0.43 4.33
CA GLN A 457 -1.54 -0.57 5.78
C GLN A 457 -2.86 -0.13 6.43
N PRO A 458 -3.38 -0.84 7.45
CA PRO A 458 -4.65 -0.49 8.09
C PRO A 458 -4.75 0.97 8.55
N ARG A 459 -3.67 1.56 9.08
CA ARG A 459 -3.63 2.97 9.47
C ARG A 459 -3.87 3.91 8.28
N GLU A 460 -3.25 3.62 7.13
CA GLU A 460 -3.43 4.37 5.88
C GLU A 460 -4.83 4.16 5.30
N ILE A 461 -5.40 2.95 5.36
CA ILE A 461 -6.78 2.70 4.92
C ILE A 461 -7.76 3.60 5.69
N ARG A 462 -7.51 3.83 6.98
CA ARG A 462 -8.35 4.74 7.76
C ARG A 462 -8.14 6.22 7.41
N ALA A 463 -6.89 6.66 7.30
CA ALA A 463 -6.57 8.07 7.10
C ALA A 463 -6.80 8.55 5.66
N GLU A 464 -6.68 7.67 4.66
CA GLU A 464 -6.54 8.06 3.25
C GLU A 464 -7.66 7.49 2.36
N SER A 465 -8.51 8.39 1.86
CA SER A 465 -9.62 8.04 0.96
C SER A 465 -9.16 7.42 -0.36
N ILE A 466 -7.95 7.76 -0.82
CA ILE A 466 -7.37 7.18 -2.04
C ILE A 466 -6.98 5.71 -1.86
N VAL A 467 -6.54 5.32 -0.67
CA VAL A 467 -6.23 3.91 -0.35
C VAL A 467 -7.52 3.10 -0.26
N GLN A 468 -8.56 3.66 0.38
CA GLN A 468 -9.90 3.07 0.43
C GLN A 468 -10.44 2.82 -0.98
N SER A 469 -10.32 3.83 -1.84
CA SER A 469 -10.70 3.77 -3.26
C SER A 469 -9.98 2.65 -4.01
N ARG A 470 -8.66 2.50 -3.83
CA ARG A 470 -7.87 1.45 -4.46
C ARG A 470 -8.33 0.05 -4.05
N ILE A 471 -8.68 -0.16 -2.78
CA ILE A 471 -9.18 -1.45 -2.27
C ILE A 471 -10.53 -1.80 -2.89
N ILE A 472 -11.45 -0.83 -2.98
CA ILE A 472 -12.77 -1.04 -3.61
C ILE A 472 -12.60 -1.33 -5.09
N ALA A 473 -11.78 -0.56 -5.80
CA ALA A 473 -11.52 -0.76 -7.22
C ALA A 473 -10.94 -2.16 -7.50
N PHE A 474 -9.95 -2.59 -6.72
CA PHE A 474 -9.39 -3.94 -6.80
C PHE A 474 -10.44 -5.01 -6.50
N GLY A 475 -11.22 -4.84 -5.43
CA GLY A 475 -12.21 -5.83 -5.01
C GLY A 475 -13.40 -5.98 -5.98
N LEU A 476 -13.80 -4.92 -6.67
CA LEU A 476 -14.87 -4.98 -7.67
C LEU A 476 -14.34 -5.44 -9.03
N ALA A 477 -13.24 -4.85 -9.51
CA ALA A 477 -12.73 -5.13 -10.85
C ALA A 477 -11.95 -6.45 -10.93
N GLY A 478 -11.07 -6.70 -9.96
CA GLY A 478 -10.14 -7.82 -9.96
C GLY A 478 -10.77 -9.18 -9.68
N PHE A 479 -12.01 -9.21 -9.20
CA PHE A 479 -12.78 -10.45 -8.97
C PHE A 479 -14.00 -10.59 -9.86
N ALA A 480 -14.56 -9.50 -10.40
CA ALA A 480 -15.72 -9.57 -11.29
C ALA A 480 -15.47 -10.48 -12.50
N GLY A 481 -14.35 -10.28 -13.21
CA GLY A 481 -14.05 -11.06 -14.42
C GLY A 481 -13.98 -12.57 -14.17
N TYR A 482 -13.32 -13.00 -13.09
CA TYR A 482 -13.20 -14.42 -12.74
C TYR A 482 -14.54 -15.02 -12.29
N SER A 483 -15.26 -14.34 -11.40
CA SER A 483 -16.56 -14.83 -10.92
C SER A 483 -17.59 -14.94 -12.06
N VAL A 484 -17.56 -13.99 -12.99
CA VAL A 484 -18.45 -14.00 -14.16
C VAL A 484 -18.05 -15.07 -15.16
N LEU A 485 -16.76 -15.26 -15.43
CA LEU A 485 -16.28 -16.35 -16.28
C LEU A 485 -16.76 -17.71 -15.76
N LEU A 486 -16.57 -17.99 -14.47
CA LEU A 486 -17.05 -19.24 -13.86
C LEU A 486 -18.56 -19.37 -13.91
N LEU A 487 -19.30 -18.29 -13.68
CA LEU A 487 -20.76 -18.31 -13.76
C LEU A 487 -21.22 -18.62 -15.20
N ILE A 488 -20.60 -18.02 -16.22
CA ILE A 488 -20.92 -18.28 -17.62
C ILE A 488 -20.63 -19.75 -17.94
N MET A 489 -19.44 -20.24 -17.58
CA MET A 489 -19.09 -21.65 -17.83
C MET A 489 -20.08 -22.60 -17.14
N GLN A 490 -20.51 -22.30 -15.90
CA GLN A 490 -21.52 -23.08 -15.21
C GLN A 490 -22.88 -23.00 -15.89
N VAL A 491 -23.32 -21.81 -16.32
CA VAL A 491 -24.62 -21.65 -16.99
C VAL A 491 -24.64 -22.39 -18.34
N TYR A 492 -23.57 -22.28 -19.12
CA TYR A 492 -23.42 -23.05 -20.37
C TYR A 492 -23.38 -24.56 -20.13
N LYS A 493 -22.82 -25.01 -19.00
CA LYS A 493 -22.82 -26.42 -18.61
C LYS A 493 -24.23 -26.93 -18.24
N GLU A 494 -24.98 -26.18 -17.44
CA GLU A 494 -26.29 -26.66 -16.91
C GLU A 494 -27.45 -26.48 -17.89
N TRP A 495 -27.34 -25.49 -18.78
CA TRP A 495 -28.42 -25.09 -19.67
C TRP A 495 -27.97 -25.10 -21.13
N ALA A 496 -27.02 -25.96 -21.50
CA ALA A 496 -26.43 -26.00 -22.85
C ALA A 496 -27.48 -25.98 -23.97
N GLU A 497 -28.56 -26.75 -23.81
CA GLU A 497 -29.68 -26.85 -24.76
C GLU A 497 -30.42 -25.53 -24.98
N LEU A 498 -30.42 -24.63 -23.99
CA LEU A 498 -31.06 -23.33 -24.04
C LEU A 498 -30.11 -22.22 -24.47
N MET A 499 -28.80 -22.46 -24.52
CA MET A 499 -27.79 -21.42 -24.71
C MET A 499 -27.41 -21.23 -26.18
N PRO A 500 -27.10 -19.99 -26.61
CA PRO A 500 -26.75 -19.70 -27.99
C PRO A 500 -25.38 -20.30 -28.33
N TYR A 501 -25.20 -20.74 -29.57
CA TYR A 501 -23.96 -21.33 -30.09
C TYR A 501 -23.51 -22.66 -29.44
N ALA A 502 -24.31 -23.27 -28.57
CA ALA A 502 -23.98 -24.58 -27.98
C ALA A 502 -23.85 -25.72 -29.02
N ASN A 503 -24.62 -25.62 -30.13
CA ASN A 503 -24.61 -26.59 -31.24
C ASN A 503 -23.87 -26.06 -32.49
N SER A 504 -22.95 -25.10 -32.33
CA SER A 504 -22.29 -24.43 -33.47
C SER A 504 -21.14 -25.20 -34.11
N SER A 505 -20.66 -26.26 -33.47
CA SER A 505 -19.68 -27.19 -34.03
C SER A 505 -20.37 -28.27 -34.85
N GLU A 506 -20.07 -28.36 -36.14
CA GLU A 506 -20.59 -29.38 -37.06
C GLU A 506 -20.19 -30.81 -36.63
N LEU A 507 -19.15 -30.93 -35.80
CA LEU A 507 -18.60 -32.21 -35.36
C LEU A 507 -18.84 -32.59 -33.89
N LEU A 508 -18.85 -31.66 -32.94
CA LEU A 508 -19.08 -31.98 -31.52
C LEU A 508 -20.57 -31.91 -31.17
N THR A 509 -21.07 -32.91 -30.45
CA THR A 509 -22.44 -32.92 -29.91
C THR A 509 -22.54 -31.99 -28.69
N ALA A 510 -23.75 -31.57 -28.32
CA ALA A 510 -23.99 -30.76 -27.11
C ALA A 510 -23.38 -31.39 -25.85
N SER A 511 -23.47 -32.71 -25.72
CA SER A 511 -22.91 -33.48 -24.60
C SER A 511 -21.37 -33.50 -24.55
N GLN A 512 -20.68 -33.38 -25.69
CA GLN A 512 -19.22 -33.28 -25.75
C GLN A 512 -18.74 -31.87 -25.40
N VAL A 513 -19.45 -30.84 -25.88
CA VAL A 513 -19.21 -29.44 -25.49
C VAL A 513 -19.40 -29.27 -23.99
N GLU A 514 -20.44 -29.89 -23.42
CA GLU A 514 -20.68 -29.93 -21.99
C GLU A 514 -19.51 -30.55 -21.22
N LEU A 515 -19.06 -31.76 -21.62
CA LEU A 515 -17.95 -32.44 -20.94
C LEU A 515 -16.65 -31.63 -20.99
N MET A 516 -16.36 -30.97 -22.11
CA MET A 516 -15.19 -30.11 -22.27
C MET A 516 -15.27 -28.87 -21.36
N LEU A 517 -16.41 -28.17 -21.34
CA LEU A 517 -16.65 -27.06 -20.41
C LEU A 517 -16.49 -27.52 -18.96
N LEU A 518 -16.97 -28.71 -18.65
CA LEU A 518 -16.94 -29.28 -17.32
C LEU A 518 -15.50 -29.60 -16.88
N GLN A 519 -14.69 -30.25 -17.70
CA GLN A 519 -13.25 -30.43 -17.43
C GLN A 519 -12.53 -29.09 -17.18
N GLU A 520 -12.81 -28.08 -18.02
CA GLU A 520 -12.19 -26.76 -17.87
C GLU A 520 -12.65 -26.03 -16.61
N THR A 521 -13.94 -26.10 -16.24
CA THR A 521 -14.39 -25.55 -14.94
C THR A 521 -13.64 -26.18 -13.77
N TRP A 522 -13.40 -27.49 -13.80
CA TRP A 522 -12.62 -28.18 -12.77
C TRP A 522 -11.15 -27.76 -12.77
N ASN A 523 -10.53 -27.49 -13.93
CA ASN A 523 -9.16 -26.93 -14.00
C ASN A 523 -9.08 -25.57 -13.27
N PHE A 524 -10.01 -24.66 -13.55
CA PHE A 524 -10.06 -23.35 -12.90
C PHE A 524 -10.31 -23.46 -11.38
N ILE A 525 -11.26 -24.30 -10.98
CA ILE A 525 -11.60 -24.55 -9.58
C ILE A 525 -10.40 -25.15 -8.83
N ALA A 526 -9.79 -26.19 -9.37
CA ALA A 526 -8.67 -26.89 -8.74
C ALA A 526 -7.45 -25.96 -8.58
N PHE A 527 -7.15 -25.11 -9.57
CA PHE A 527 -6.08 -24.13 -9.47
C PHE A 527 -6.32 -23.13 -8.32
N GLY A 528 -7.53 -22.56 -8.23
CA GLY A 528 -7.91 -21.66 -7.14
C GLY A 528 -7.91 -22.31 -5.76
N GLN A 529 -8.40 -23.55 -5.68
CA GLN A 529 -8.41 -24.36 -4.47
C GLN A 529 -7.00 -24.74 -4.01
N GLY A 530 -6.09 -25.02 -4.95
CA GLY A 530 -4.67 -25.26 -4.68
C GLY A 530 -3.99 -24.08 -3.99
N VAL A 531 -4.19 -22.87 -4.54
CA VAL A 531 -3.69 -21.63 -3.91
C VAL A 531 -4.31 -21.42 -2.54
N PHE A 532 -5.63 -21.65 -2.41
CA PHE A 532 -6.33 -21.52 -1.12
C PHE A 532 -5.76 -22.47 -0.07
N ILE A 533 -5.62 -23.78 -0.37
CA ILE A 533 -5.11 -24.79 0.58
C ILE A 533 -3.70 -24.45 1.05
N LEU A 534 -2.82 -24.06 0.12
CA LEU A 534 -1.45 -23.67 0.45
C LEU A 534 -1.44 -22.57 1.53
N ILE A 535 -2.23 -21.51 1.31
CA ILE A 535 -2.26 -20.34 2.19
C ILE A 535 -3.03 -20.61 3.48
N TRP A 536 -4.12 -21.38 3.39
CA TRP A 536 -4.91 -21.81 4.54
C TRP A 536 -4.07 -22.64 5.50
N LEU A 537 -3.33 -23.64 5.02
CA LEU A 537 -2.43 -24.48 5.83
C LEU A 537 -1.40 -23.64 6.59
N LEU A 538 -0.77 -22.68 5.92
CA LEU A 538 0.16 -21.73 6.55
C LEU A 538 -0.53 -20.87 7.61
N SER A 539 -1.81 -20.59 7.44
CA SER A 539 -2.60 -19.71 8.31
C SER A 539 -3.18 -20.42 9.52
N VAL A 540 -3.40 -21.75 9.51
CA VAL A 540 -3.96 -22.51 10.65
C VAL A 540 -3.20 -22.26 11.96
N GLY A 541 -1.87 -22.08 11.90
CA GLY A 541 -1.04 -21.76 13.07
C GLY A 541 -1.43 -20.48 13.82
N ARG A 542 -2.15 -19.54 13.18
CA ARG A 542 -2.61 -18.27 13.76
C ARG A 542 -3.96 -18.36 14.48
N TRP A 543 -4.65 -19.52 14.46
CA TRP A 543 -5.99 -19.68 15.06
C TRP A 543 -6.04 -19.27 16.54
N LYS A 544 -5.00 -19.61 17.33
CA LYS A 544 -4.91 -19.25 18.74
C LYS A 544 -4.71 -17.75 18.94
N THR A 545 -3.84 -17.12 18.14
CA THR A 545 -3.56 -15.67 18.18
C THR A 545 -4.81 -14.86 17.91
N VAL A 546 -5.56 -15.17 16.84
CA VAL A 546 -6.86 -14.54 16.52
C VAL A 546 -7.88 -14.72 17.65
N GLY A 547 -7.69 -15.76 18.47
CA GLY A 547 -8.53 -15.99 19.63
C GLY A 547 -8.27 -15.14 20.85
N THR A 548 -7.03 -14.72 21.03
CA THR A 548 -6.60 -13.86 22.14
C THR A 548 -6.66 -12.38 21.81
N THR A 549 -6.71 -12.01 20.52
CA THR A 549 -6.84 -10.61 20.09
C THR A 549 -8.13 -9.98 20.60
N LYS A 550 -8.01 -8.82 21.24
CA LYS A 550 -9.14 -8.00 21.71
C LYS A 550 -9.40 -6.87 20.72
N PHE A 551 -10.68 -6.66 20.40
CA PHE A 551 -11.12 -5.61 19.49
C PHE A 551 -11.96 -4.59 20.25
N ASP A 552 -11.59 -3.32 20.15
CA ASP A 552 -12.39 -2.20 20.64
C ASP A 552 -13.28 -1.66 19.52
N LEU A 553 -14.60 -1.84 19.64
CA LEU A 553 -15.56 -1.65 18.54
C LEU A 553 -16.11 -0.23 18.40
N ALA A 554 -15.98 0.62 19.42
CA ALA A 554 -16.54 1.98 19.43
C ALA A 554 -15.64 3.02 20.14
N PRO A 555 -14.34 3.11 19.83
CA PRO A 555 -13.45 4.13 20.41
C PRO A 555 -13.90 5.56 20.09
N ASP A 556 -14.30 5.85 18.86
CA ASP A 556 -14.63 7.22 18.42
C ASP A 556 -15.88 7.78 19.13
N GLU A 557 -16.88 6.93 19.41
CA GLU A 557 -18.08 7.34 20.13
C GLU A 557 -17.77 7.67 21.59
N ARG A 558 -16.83 6.94 22.21
CA ARG A 558 -16.32 7.28 23.55
C ARG A 558 -15.47 8.53 23.55
N ARG A 559 -14.52 8.66 22.61
CA ARG A 559 -13.68 9.87 22.46
C ARG A 559 -14.51 11.11 22.22
N SER A 560 -15.44 11.08 21.27
CA SER A 560 -16.33 12.22 20.99
C SER A 560 -17.26 12.54 22.17
N GLY A 561 -17.72 11.52 22.90
CA GLY A 561 -18.45 11.70 24.16
C GLY A 561 -17.60 12.36 25.25
N ALA A 562 -16.36 11.91 25.43
CA ALA A 562 -15.40 12.44 26.41
C ALA A 562 -14.91 13.84 26.05
N ALA A 563 -14.61 14.11 24.78
CA ALA A 563 -14.20 15.42 24.26
C ALA A 563 -15.30 16.48 24.43
N ARG A 564 -16.59 16.09 24.34
CA ARG A 564 -17.73 16.98 24.62
C ARG A 564 -17.90 17.31 26.11
N THR A 565 -17.18 16.63 27.01
CA THR A 565 -17.12 17.02 28.42
C THR A 565 -16.02 18.07 28.63
N THR A 566 -16.19 18.95 29.61
CA THR A 566 -15.18 19.93 30.02
C THR A 566 -13.82 19.31 30.38
N SER A 567 -13.76 17.99 30.62
CA SER A 567 -12.54 17.25 30.93
C SER A 567 -11.67 16.88 29.72
N GLY A 568 -12.15 17.02 28.47
CA GLY A 568 -11.39 16.65 27.28
C GLY A 568 -10.39 17.70 26.79
N ASN A 569 -10.80 18.97 26.77
CA ASN A 569 -10.00 20.04 26.15
C ASN A 569 -8.69 20.35 26.88
N TRP A 570 -8.66 20.25 28.21
CA TRP A 570 -7.46 20.59 28.98
C TRP A 570 -6.29 19.63 28.74
N ILE A 571 -6.57 18.36 28.40
CA ILE A 571 -5.53 17.35 28.15
C ILE A 571 -4.78 17.70 26.87
N ARG A 572 -5.53 18.01 25.80
CA ARG A 572 -4.96 18.47 24.53
C ARG A 572 -4.19 19.77 24.73
N ASP A 573 -4.77 20.77 25.40
CA ASP A 573 -4.11 22.05 25.68
C ASP A 573 -2.81 21.87 26.47
N TYR A 574 -2.78 20.95 27.42
CA TYR A 574 -1.60 20.66 28.22
C TYR A 574 -0.47 20.03 27.38
N VAL A 575 -0.80 19.07 26.51
CA VAL A 575 0.17 18.47 25.57
C VAL A 575 0.68 19.50 24.56
N MET A 576 -0.22 20.29 23.95
CA MET A 576 0.15 21.31 22.97
C MET A 576 1.03 22.39 23.57
N ARG A 577 0.69 22.92 24.75
CA ARG A 577 1.53 23.92 25.43
C ARG A 577 2.92 23.38 25.76
N ALA A 578 3.02 22.15 26.25
CA ALA A 578 4.32 21.53 26.51
C ALA A 578 5.17 21.39 25.24
N ALA A 579 4.55 21.07 24.10
CA ALA A 579 5.23 20.99 22.81
C ALA A 579 5.68 22.38 22.30
N ILE A 580 4.80 23.39 22.33
CA ILE A 580 5.12 24.78 21.96
C ILE A 580 6.26 25.32 22.85
N ASP A 581 6.24 24.96 24.13
CA ASP A 581 7.24 25.39 25.11
C ASP A 581 8.60 24.68 24.97
N ASP A 582 8.74 23.68 24.07
CA ASP A 582 9.90 22.78 23.94
C ASP A 582 10.23 22.04 25.26
N ASP A 583 9.18 21.72 26.04
CA ASP A 583 9.25 21.02 27.33
C ASP A 583 9.05 19.49 27.14
N ILE A 584 10.10 18.85 26.65
CA ILE A 584 10.15 17.39 26.41
C ILE A 584 9.93 16.61 27.72
N ALA A 585 10.42 17.11 28.86
CA ALA A 585 10.21 16.46 30.15
C ALA A 585 8.73 16.33 30.47
N THR A 586 7.95 17.40 30.29
CA THR A 586 6.50 17.35 30.53
C THR A 586 5.78 16.38 29.60
N LEU A 587 6.18 16.30 28.32
CA LEU A 587 5.61 15.33 27.39
C LEU A 587 5.89 13.87 27.80
N ARG A 588 7.12 13.56 28.23
CA ARG A 588 7.48 12.21 28.71
C ARG A 588 6.76 11.87 30.00
N ARG A 589 6.65 12.83 30.92
CA ARG A 589 5.91 12.67 32.17
C ARG A 589 4.46 12.30 31.90
N PHE A 590 3.80 13.04 31.01
CA PHE A 590 2.41 12.81 30.61
C PHE A 590 2.16 11.41 30.03
N GLN A 591 3.16 10.84 29.34
CA GLN A 591 3.06 9.48 28.80
C GLN A 591 3.00 8.41 29.90
N ASN A 592 3.68 8.64 31.02
CA ASN A 592 3.82 7.67 32.12
C ASN A 592 2.86 7.93 33.28
N ASP A 593 2.43 9.18 33.47
CA ASP A 593 1.57 9.59 34.58
C ASP A 593 0.18 8.93 34.51
N ASN A 594 -0.30 8.46 35.66
CA ASN A 594 -1.65 7.95 35.81
C ASN A 594 -2.65 9.11 35.96
N ILE A 595 -3.32 9.46 34.86
CA ILE A 595 -4.31 10.54 34.81
C ILE A 595 -5.72 9.94 34.80
N ALA A 596 -6.60 10.47 35.65
CA ALA A 596 -8.00 10.08 35.68
C ALA A 596 -8.77 10.71 34.50
N ALA A 597 -8.82 10.00 33.37
CA ALA A 597 -9.57 10.38 32.17
C ALA A 597 -10.07 9.12 31.44
N ASP A 598 -10.93 9.29 30.42
CA ASP A 598 -11.31 8.17 29.54
C ASP A 598 -10.07 7.60 28.84
N GLU A 599 -9.91 6.28 28.90
CA GLU A 599 -8.69 5.60 28.46
C GLU A 599 -8.47 5.79 26.96
N SER A 600 -9.55 5.86 26.17
CA SER A 600 -9.48 6.05 24.72
C SER A 600 -8.97 7.44 24.31
N LEU A 601 -9.32 8.49 25.07
CA LEU A 601 -8.83 9.85 24.89
C LEU A 601 -7.39 9.99 25.38
N LEU A 602 -7.10 9.45 26.57
CA LEU A 602 -5.76 9.50 27.14
C LEU A 602 -4.73 8.80 26.24
N ARG A 603 -5.07 7.65 25.64
CA ARG A 603 -4.21 6.95 24.68
C ARG A 603 -3.91 7.79 23.44
N LEU A 604 -4.92 8.47 22.89
CA LEU A 604 -4.76 9.37 21.75
C LEU A 604 -3.76 10.49 22.10
N GLU A 605 -4.00 11.19 23.21
CA GLU A 605 -3.15 12.33 23.59
C GLU A 605 -1.74 11.89 24.00
N ARG A 606 -1.57 10.69 24.58
CA ARG A 606 -0.24 10.11 24.82
C ARG A 606 0.49 9.78 23.52
N THR A 607 -0.24 9.32 22.51
CA THR A 607 0.30 9.07 21.17
C THR A 607 0.72 10.38 20.50
N ARG A 608 -0.09 11.45 20.66
CA ARG A 608 0.25 12.83 20.23
C ARG A 608 1.49 13.36 20.95
N ALA A 609 1.59 13.15 22.27
CA ALA A 609 2.77 13.54 23.04
C ALA A 609 4.05 12.81 22.57
N ARG A 610 3.98 11.52 22.23
CA ARG A 610 5.09 10.76 21.63
C ARG A 610 5.48 11.29 20.26
N MET A 611 4.49 11.63 19.44
CA MET A 611 4.72 12.22 18.12
C MET A 611 5.53 13.52 18.23
N PHE A 612 5.11 14.44 19.10
CA PHE A 612 5.86 15.68 19.34
C PHE A 612 7.23 15.44 19.98
N GLU A 613 7.33 14.54 20.96
CA GLU A 613 8.63 14.16 21.55
C GLU A 613 9.62 13.71 20.48
N TYR A 614 9.24 12.73 19.65
CA TYR A 614 10.13 12.19 18.62
C TYR A 614 10.48 13.24 17.57
N ALA A 615 9.51 14.04 17.12
CA ALA A 615 9.75 15.08 16.11
C ALA A 615 10.69 16.17 16.64
N MET A 616 10.51 16.66 17.88
CA MET A 616 11.38 17.70 18.47
C MET A 616 12.80 17.22 18.75
N ARG A 617 12.99 15.91 18.95
CA ARG A 617 14.32 15.26 19.09
C ARG A 617 14.98 14.96 17.73
N GLY A 618 14.27 15.15 16.62
CA GLY A 618 14.73 14.80 15.28
C GLY A 618 14.67 13.31 14.96
N LEU A 619 13.94 12.51 15.75
CA LEU A 619 13.75 11.07 15.56
C LEU A 619 12.65 10.79 14.52
N TRP A 620 12.91 11.22 13.28
CA TRP A 620 11.90 11.36 12.23
C TRP A 620 11.15 10.08 11.84
N PRO A 621 11.79 8.90 11.67
CA PRO A 621 11.04 7.68 11.35
C PRO A 621 10.02 7.31 12.44
N ASN A 622 10.40 7.41 13.71
CA ASN A 622 9.50 7.14 14.84
C ASN A 622 8.39 8.20 14.93
N ALA A 623 8.73 9.47 14.68
CA ALA A 623 7.75 10.56 14.59
C ALA A 623 6.73 10.33 13.48
N ILE A 624 7.16 9.90 12.29
CA ILE A 624 6.25 9.60 11.16
C ILE A 624 5.32 8.43 11.51
N GLU A 625 5.84 7.35 12.11
CA GLU A 625 5.00 6.20 12.46
C GLU A 625 3.95 6.54 13.52
N THR A 626 4.33 7.33 14.53
CA THR A 626 3.41 7.83 15.56
C THR A 626 2.43 8.87 14.99
N ALA A 627 2.86 9.76 14.10
CA ALA A 627 1.98 10.70 13.42
C ALA A 627 0.94 9.97 12.54
N LYS A 628 1.35 8.93 11.80
CA LYS A 628 0.41 8.04 11.08
C LYS A 628 -0.60 7.38 12.01
N THR A 629 -0.22 7.04 13.25
CA THR A 629 -1.18 6.53 14.25
C THR A 629 -2.16 7.58 14.74
N VAL A 630 -1.70 8.81 15.02
CA VAL A 630 -2.59 9.92 15.43
C VAL A 630 -3.55 10.27 14.30
N LEU A 631 -3.04 10.44 13.08
CA LEU A 631 -3.83 10.72 11.89
C LEU A 631 -4.85 9.60 11.63
N ALA A 632 -4.43 8.34 11.74
CA ALA A 632 -5.34 7.21 11.67
C ALA A 632 -6.38 7.30 12.78
N GLN A 633 -6.00 7.53 14.04
CA GLN A 633 -6.91 7.65 15.21
C GLN A 633 -7.97 8.76 15.07
N GLN A 634 -7.64 9.83 14.37
CA GLN A 634 -8.53 10.95 14.03
C GLN A 634 -9.31 10.75 12.71
N GLY A 635 -9.10 9.64 12.00
CA GLY A 635 -9.81 9.38 10.74
C GLY A 635 -9.32 10.20 9.55
N GLY A 636 -8.09 10.70 9.59
CA GLY A 636 -7.52 11.56 8.56
C GLY A 636 -7.72 13.06 8.79
N GLU A 637 -8.41 13.44 9.86
CA GLU A 637 -8.76 14.82 10.25
C GLU A 637 -7.80 15.34 11.36
N ASP A 638 -6.50 15.42 11.08
CA ASP A 638 -5.49 16.02 11.98
C ASP A 638 -4.35 16.64 11.14
N ASP A 639 -4.43 17.95 10.94
CA ASP A 639 -3.52 18.68 10.05
C ASP A 639 -2.10 18.73 10.63
N GLU A 640 -1.95 18.88 11.95
CA GLU A 640 -0.64 18.89 12.61
C GLU A 640 0.07 17.54 12.42
N ALA A 641 -0.64 16.42 12.59
CA ALA A 641 -0.08 15.09 12.34
C ALA A 641 0.30 14.89 10.86
N ARG A 642 -0.52 15.38 9.92
CA ARG A 642 -0.24 15.29 8.48
C ARG A 642 0.98 16.15 8.10
N MET A 643 1.09 17.36 8.63
CA MET A 643 2.25 18.23 8.44
C MET A 643 3.51 17.63 9.06
N ILE A 644 3.45 17.02 10.24
CA ILE A 644 4.61 16.32 10.84
C ILE A 644 5.09 15.16 9.96
N ILE A 645 4.17 14.41 9.33
CA ILE A 645 4.55 13.37 8.35
C ILE A 645 5.28 14.01 7.16
N ALA A 646 4.79 15.14 6.65
CA ALA A 646 5.43 15.86 5.56
C ALA A 646 6.84 16.36 5.97
N VAL A 647 6.96 17.10 7.08
CA VAL A 647 8.23 17.59 7.62
C VAL A 647 9.22 16.44 7.87
N GLY A 648 8.75 15.32 8.41
CA GLY A 648 9.58 14.13 8.61
C GLY A 648 10.08 13.52 7.30
N HIS A 649 9.25 13.51 6.25
CA HIS A 649 9.68 13.10 4.92
C HIS A 649 10.70 14.08 4.32
N ILE A 650 10.53 15.39 4.50
CA ILE A 650 11.50 16.40 4.08
C ILE A 650 12.84 16.21 4.80
N ALA A 651 12.82 16.04 6.11
CA ALA A 651 14.02 15.80 6.92
C ALA A 651 14.72 14.48 6.55
N SER A 652 13.95 13.46 6.17
CA SER A 652 14.45 12.17 5.66
C SER A 652 14.83 12.19 4.17
N ARG A 653 14.84 13.37 3.52
CA ARG A 653 15.20 13.57 2.10
C ARG A 653 14.30 12.81 1.12
N ARG A 654 13.02 12.61 1.47
CA ARG A 654 11.98 12.01 0.62
C ARG A 654 10.97 13.08 0.18
N LEU A 655 11.43 14.01 -0.66
CA LEU A 655 10.67 15.21 -1.04
C LEU A 655 9.37 14.86 -1.80
N ASP A 656 9.39 13.84 -2.65
CA ASP A 656 8.19 13.41 -3.38
C ASP A 656 7.06 12.94 -2.43
N ALA A 657 7.42 12.15 -1.42
CA ALA A 657 6.47 11.65 -0.42
C ALA A 657 5.93 12.79 0.46
N ALA A 658 6.74 13.81 0.76
CA ALA A 658 6.30 15.00 1.48
C ALA A 658 5.22 15.76 0.70
N LYS A 659 5.45 16.05 -0.59
CA LYS A 659 4.49 16.76 -1.45
C LYS A 659 3.17 16.02 -1.59
N VAL A 660 3.20 14.68 -1.68
CA VAL A 660 1.96 13.88 -1.72
C VAL A 660 1.20 13.97 -0.39
N THR A 661 1.91 14.00 0.73
CA THR A 661 1.29 14.12 2.05
C THR A 661 0.57 15.48 2.21
N LEU A 662 1.20 16.56 1.71
CA LEU A 662 0.67 17.92 1.78
C LEU A 662 -0.58 18.14 0.91
N LYS A 663 -0.68 17.49 -0.26
CA LYS A 663 -1.88 17.58 -1.14
C LYS A 663 -3.19 17.15 -0.48
N GLY A 664 -3.12 16.40 0.61
CA GLY A 664 -4.28 15.97 1.39
C GLY A 664 -4.73 16.97 2.47
N LEU A 665 -3.99 18.07 2.68
CA LEU A 665 -4.39 19.15 3.57
C LEU A 665 -5.49 19.97 2.88
N ILE A 666 -6.59 20.20 3.58
CA ILE A 666 -7.56 21.22 3.19
C ILE A 666 -6.94 22.53 3.66
N MET A 667 -6.45 23.33 2.73
CA MET A 667 -5.88 24.62 3.05
C MET A 667 -7.06 25.56 3.30
N ASP A 668 -7.28 25.95 4.55
CA ASP A 668 -8.14 27.09 4.84
C ASP A 668 -7.40 28.34 4.33
N ASP A 669 -8.12 29.28 3.68
CA ASP A 669 -7.52 30.44 2.99
C ASP A 669 -6.65 31.36 3.90
N ASN A 670 -6.58 31.10 5.21
CA ASN A 670 -5.81 31.87 6.19
C ASN A 670 -4.62 31.10 6.82
N ASP A 671 -4.41 29.82 6.49
CA ASP A 671 -3.35 29.00 7.09
C ASP A 671 -2.10 28.96 6.19
N GLU A 672 -1.08 29.72 6.58
CA GLU A 672 0.18 29.87 5.84
C GLU A 672 1.17 28.71 6.06
N GLU A 673 1.06 27.98 7.17
CA GLU A 673 2.05 26.95 7.54
C GLU A 673 2.19 25.80 6.51
N PRO A 674 1.10 25.23 5.94
CA PRO A 674 1.20 24.21 4.89
C PRO A 674 1.97 24.68 3.65
N GLU A 675 1.77 25.94 3.24
CA GLU A 675 2.46 26.56 2.11
C GLU A 675 3.94 26.73 2.40
N LEU A 676 4.29 27.16 3.61
CA LEU A 676 5.69 27.24 4.05
C LEU A 676 6.37 25.87 4.07
N VAL A 677 5.69 24.81 4.51
CA VAL A 677 6.23 23.44 4.46
C VAL A 677 6.42 22.99 3.01
N GLU A 678 5.47 23.29 2.12
CA GLU A 678 5.61 23.01 0.69
C GLU A 678 6.79 23.76 0.09
N PHE A 679 6.91 25.06 0.36
CA PHE A 679 8.03 25.90 -0.05
C PHE A 679 9.37 25.31 0.40
N VAL A 680 9.51 24.90 1.66
CA VAL A 680 10.74 24.29 2.18
C VAL A 680 11.05 22.98 1.45
N SER A 681 10.02 22.19 1.12
CA SER A 681 10.18 20.95 0.34
C SER A 681 10.69 21.22 -1.08
N GLU A 682 10.26 22.32 -1.70
CA GLU A 682 10.69 22.75 -3.02
C GLU A 682 12.08 23.41 -2.97
N TRP A 683 12.36 24.16 -1.91
CA TRP A 683 13.64 24.80 -1.65
C TRP A 683 14.78 23.77 -1.54
N LEU A 684 14.53 22.63 -0.89
CA LEU A 684 15.51 21.56 -0.71
C LEU A 684 15.94 20.85 -2.01
N ASP A 685 15.19 21.02 -3.10
CA ASP A 685 15.54 20.57 -4.45
C ASP A 685 15.94 21.76 -5.35
N PRO A 686 17.22 22.13 -5.40
CA PRO A 686 17.68 23.23 -6.25
C PRO A 686 17.63 22.91 -7.76
N TRP A 687 17.44 21.66 -8.16
CA TRP A 687 17.54 21.25 -9.56
C TRP A 687 16.21 21.24 -10.29
N ALA A 688 15.10 21.24 -9.55
CA ALA A 688 13.76 21.32 -10.13
C ALA A 688 13.35 22.74 -10.57
N ASP A 689 14.10 23.77 -10.15
CA ASP A 689 13.92 25.19 -10.50
C ASP A 689 12.48 25.70 -10.31
N ARG A 690 11.84 25.26 -9.22
CA ARG A 690 10.44 25.59 -8.90
C ARG A 690 10.29 26.85 -8.04
N VAL A 691 11.33 27.17 -7.28
CA VAL A 691 11.37 28.34 -6.40
C VAL A 691 12.30 29.36 -7.01
N THR A 692 11.73 30.52 -7.34
CA THR A 692 12.38 31.68 -7.92
C THR A 692 12.70 32.73 -6.85
N ASP A 693 13.52 33.72 -7.21
CA ASP A 693 13.83 34.85 -6.32
C ASP A 693 12.58 35.70 -6.04
N ASP A 694 11.57 35.68 -6.91
CA ASP A 694 10.31 36.40 -6.74
C ASP A 694 9.45 35.73 -5.64
N ASP A 695 9.44 34.39 -5.56
CA ASP A 695 8.69 33.68 -4.50
C ASP A 695 9.22 34.02 -3.09
N LEU A 696 10.52 34.33 -2.96
CA LEU A 696 11.12 34.78 -1.69
C LEU A 696 10.66 36.17 -1.24
N TYR A 697 10.06 36.95 -2.15
CA TYR A 697 9.50 38.28 -1.90
C TYR A 697 8.06 38.18 -1.36
N ASP A 698 7.29 37.19 -1.81
CA ASP A 698 5.92 36.97 -1.34
C ASP A 698 5.85 36.65 0.16
N TRP A 699 6.92 36.07 0.70
CA TRP A 699 7.06 35.70 2.12
C TRP A 699 7.95 36.66 2.93
N GLU A 700 7.99 37.95 2.56
CA GLU A 700 8.76 38.94 3.30
C GLU A 700 8.30 39.06 4.76
N ASN A 701 9.27 39.10 5.68
CA ASN A 701 9.08 39.13 7.14
C ASN A 701 8.56 37.82 7.77
N GLU A 702 8.53 36.71 7.04
CA GLU A 702 8.27 35.41 7.64
C GLU A 702 9.56 34.82 8.24
N ALA A 703 9.50 34.40 9.51
CA ALA A 703 10.69 34.05 10.27
C ALA A 703 11.43 32.82 9.71
N THR A 704 10.69 31.87 9.14
CA THR A 704 11.26 30.68 8.49
C THR A 704 12.11 31.08 7.27
N ILE A 705 11.62 32.00 6.45
CA ILE A 705 12.27 32.42 5.21
C ILE A 705 13.50 33.28 5.49
N ASP A 706 13.39 34.21 6.44
CA ASP A 706 14.54 35.02 6.87
C ASP A 706 15.64 34.15 7.49
N HIS A 707 15.27 33.11 8.24
CA HIS A 707 16.22 32.10 8.75
C HIS A 707 16.91 31.33 7.62
N ILE A 708 16.18 30.93 6.56
CA ILE A 708 16.77 30.29 5.38
C ILE A 708 17.76 31.22 4.67
N LYS A 709 17.40 32.50 4.48
CA LYS A 709 18.27 33.52 3.89
C LYS A 709 19.56 33.66 4.72
N GLU A 710 19.45 33.71 6.04
CA GLU A 710 20.60 33.76 6.94
C GLU A 710 21.47 32.49 6.82
N LEU A 711 20.86 31.29 6.85
CA LEU A 711 21.59 30.03 6.72
C LEU A 711 22.34 29.91 5.40
N GLN A 712 21.79 30.46 4.30
CA GLN A 712 22.49 30.50 3.01
C GLN A 712 23.74 31.37 3.08
N SER A 713 23.64 32.56 3.69
CA SER A 713 24.79 33.44 3.93
C SER A 713 25.86 32.78 4.81
N LYS A 714 25.42 32.06 5.86
CA LYS A 714 26.29 31.26 6.73
C LYS A 714 26.96 30.11 5.97
N LEU A 715 26.24 29.43 5.08
CA LEU A 715 26.80 28.35 4.29
C LEU A 715 27.88 28.86 3.32
N GLU A 716 27.70 30.02 2.72
CA GLU A 716 28.68 30.64 1.81
C GLU A 716 29.96 31.08 2.53
N SER A 717 29.81 31.72 3.69
CA SER A 717 30.91 32.38 4.40
C SER A 717 31.50 31.55 5.55
N TRP A 718 30.84 30.46 5.96
CA TRP A 718 31.06 29.76 7.23
C TRP A 718 30.97 30.66 8.48
N ASP A 719 30.33 31.83 8.41
CA ASP A 719 30.21 32.74 9.56
C ASP A 719 29.14 32.28 10.56
N PRO A 720 29.43 32.19 11.87
CA PRO A 720 28.43 31.84 12.87
C PRO A 720 27.51 33.00 13.26
N ILE A 721 27.84 34.25 12.91
CA ILE A 721 27.09 35.44 13.33
C ILE A 721 25.66 35.40 12.79
N SER A 722 24.70 35.75 13.64
CA SER A 722 23.27 35.73 13.34
C SER A 722 22.66 37.10 13.58
N GLU A 723 21.83 37.55 12.64
CA GLU A 723 21.12 38.83 12.72
C GLU A 723 19.62 38.63 12.99
N ILE A 724 19.12 37.39 12.89
CA ILE A 724 17.71 37.05 13.08
C ILE A 724 17.13 37.54 14.41
N GLY A 725 17.95 37.64 15.46
CA GLY A 725 17.53 38.12 16.78
C GLY A 725 17.14 39.60 16.82
N HIS A 726 17.58 40.39 15.85
CA HIS A 726 17.22 41.80 15.71
C HIS A 726 15.88 41.99 14.98
N VAL A 727 15.60 41.12 13.99
CA VAL A 727 14.38 41.15 13.19
C VAL A 727 13.24 40.45 13.92
N HIS A 728 13.48 39.20 14.34
CA HIS A 728 12.44 38.30 14.83
C HIS A 728 12.55 38.05 16.32
N ARG A 729 11.37 37.94 16.93
CA ARG A 729 11.22 37.77 18.37
C ARG A 729 10.48 36.50 18.81
N ASN A 730 10.19 35.61 17.88
CA ASN A 730 9.48 34.36 18.09
C ASN A 730 10.40 33.21 18.57
N ARG A 731 9.80 32.02 18.74
CA ARG A 731 10.50 30.80 19.18
C ARG A 731 11.44 30.26 18.11
N LEU A 732 11.11 30.40 16.83
CA LEU A 732 11.98 30.01 15.72
C LEU A 732 13.34 30.74 15.81
N ALA A 733 13.30 32.07 15.93
CA ALA A 733 14.52 32.88 16.09
C ALA A 733 15.30 32.49 17.35
N HIS A 734 14.63 32.16 18.45
CA HIS A 734 15.30 31.67 19.67
C HIS A 734 16.09 30.38 19.44
N ILE A 735 15.52 29.39 18.74
CA ILE A 735 16.20 28.13 18.43
C ILE A 735 17.32 28.35 17.41
N ALA A 736 17.11 29.20 16.40
CA ALA A 736 18.14 29.58 15.43
C ALA A 736 19.39 30.20 16.10
N LEU A 737 19.17 31.06 17.10
CA LEU A 737 20.25 31.66 17.89
C LEU A 737 20.97 30.63 18.77
N ILE A 738 20.28 29.63 19.32
CA ILE A 738 20.91 28.50 20.03
C ILE A 738 21.85 27.73 19.09
N SER A 739 21.44 27.49 17.84
CA SER A 739 22.34 26.87 16.87
C SER A 739 23.55 27.75 16.54
N SER A 740 23.40 29.08 16.61
CA SER A 740 24.52 30.02 16.43
C SER A 740 25.50 29.94 17.62
N VAL A 741 25.01 29.73 18.85
CA VAL A 741 25.87 29.39 20.01
C VAL A 741 26.72 28.15 19.70
N ALA A 742 26.11 27.09 19.14
CA ALA A 742 26.85 25.87 18.80
C ALA A 742 27.98 26.10 17.78
N GLN A 743 27.73 26.97 16.78
CA GLN A 743 28.73 27.34 15.77
C GLN A 743 29.83 28.23 16.35
N LEU A 744 29.50 29.21 17.20
CA LEU A 744 30.48 30.04 17.91
C LEU A 744 31.41 29.19 18.79
N ARG A 745 30.84 28.22 19.54
CA ARG A 745 31.63 27.23 20.30
C ARG A 745 32.56 26.44 19.40
N ALA A 746 32.07 25.94 18.25
CA ALA A 746 32.89 25.19 17.30
C ALA A 746 34.04 26.03 16.72
N GLN A 747 33.82 27.33 16.54
CA GLN A 747 34.83 28.29 16.08
C GLN A 747 35.62 28.94 17.22
N ARG A 748 35.67 28.34 18.41
CA ARG A 748 36.50 28.76 19.55
C ARG A 748 36.19 30.18 20.08
N ARG A 749 34.98 30.68 19.84
CA ARG A 749 34.47 31.98 20.33
C ARG A 749 33.52 31.77 21.51
N SER A 750 34.00 31.05 22.52
CA SER A 750 33.17 30.60 23.65
C SER A 750 32.66 31.74 24.53
N ASP A 751 33.40 32.85 24.64
CA ASP A 751 32.95 34.04 25.39
C ASP A 751 31.72 34.69 24.75
N GLU A 752 31.76 34.89 23.43
CA GLU A 752 30.62 35.41 22.67
C GLU A 752 29.44 34.43 22.69
N ALA A 753 29.74 33.14 22.61
CA ALA A 753 28.75 32.07 22.71
C ALA A 753 28.02 32.11 24.07
N LEU A 754 28.76 32.31 25.17
CA LEU A 754 28.20 32.43 26.52
C LEU A 754 27.31 33.68 26.63
N GLN A 755 27.76 34.84 26.14
CA GLN A 755 26.97 36.07 26.17
C GLN A 755 25.65 35.92 25.41
N LEU A 756 25.70 35.30 24.22
CA LEU A 756 24.51 35.00 23.43
C LEU A 756 23.57 34.03 24.19
N ALA A 757 24.11 32.94 24.75
CA ALA A 757 23.33 31.95 25.50
C ALA A 757 22.64 32.56 26.73
N VAL A 758 23.34 33.39 27.50
CA VAL A 758 22.79 34.12 28.66
C VAL A 758 21.70 35.10 28.21
N GLY A 759 21.89 35.80 27.08
CA GLY A 759 20.87 36.64 26.47
C GLY A 759 19.59 35.88 26.12
N LEU A 760 19.71 34.64 25.64
CA LEU A 760 18.59 33.76 25.33
C LEU A 760 17.86 33.27 26.60
N VAL A 761 18.58 33.00 27.70
CA VAL A 761 17.96 32.67 28.99
C VAL A 761 17.18 33.86 29.56
N ARG A 762 17.68 35.11 29.41
CA ARG A 762 16.93 36.32 29.80
C ARG A 762 15.59 36.42 29.09
N ARG A 763 15.56 36.01 27.81
CA ARG A 763 14.38 36.06 26.95
C ARG A 763 13.38 34.95 27.29
N TYR A 764 13.85 33.71 27.40
CA TYR A 764 13.03 32.55 27.74
C TYR A 764 13.65 31.79 28.94
N PRO A 765 13.29 32.17 30.18
CA PRO A 765 13.91 31.62 31.39
C PRO A 765 13.71 30.12 31.59
N ASN A 766 12.61 29.58 31.07
CA ASN A 766 12.27 28.15 31.14
C ASN A 766 12.87 27.33 29.98
N SER A 767 13.64 27.94 29.07
CA SER A 767 14.23 27.20 27.95
C SER A 767 15.36 26.28 28.42
N VAL A 768 15.10 24.97 28.36
CA VAL A 768 16.09 23.93 28.70
C VAL A 768 17.31 24.03 27.79
N ARG A 769 17.11 24.16 26.46
CA ARG A 769 18.22 24.28 25.49
C ARG A 769 19.13 25.48 25.76
N ALA A 770 18.58 26.66 26.08
CA ALA A 770 19.37 27.85 26.35
C ALA A 770 20.23 27.73 27.62
N ARG A 771 19.68 27.09 28.67
CA ARG A 771 20.44 26.79 29.90
C ARG A 771 21.51 25.72 29.68
N ILE A 772 21.22 24.67 28.91
CA ILE A 772 22.22 23.67 28.49
C ILE A 772 23.33 24.35 27.68
N ALA A 773 22.99 25.24 26.75
CA ALA A 773 23.96 26.01 25.97
C ALA A 773 24.87 26.85 26.88
N SER A 774 24.29 27.52 27.89
CA SER A 774 25.05 28.30 28.88
C SER A 774 26.00 27.41 29.69
N ALA A 775 25.54 26.25 30.18
CA ALA A 775 26.36 25.29 30.92
C ALA A 775 27.51 24.73 30.07
N LEU A 776 27.24 24.43 28.80
CA LEU A 776 28.26 23.95 27.86
C LEU A 776 29.29 25.04 27.51
N CYS A 777 28.89 26.31 27.41
CA CYS A 777 29.83 27.41 27.22
C CYS A 777 30.69 27.64 28.48
N CYS A 778 30.11 27.58 29.68
CA CYS A 778 30.87 27.65 30.94
C CYS A 778 31.90 26.52 31.03
N LEU A 779 31.55 25.32 30.57
CA LEU A 779 32.45 24.16 30.51
C LEU A 779 33.63 24.39 29.54
N ASP A 780 33.40 25.08 28.42
CA ASP A 780 34.46 25.44 27.46
C ASP A 780 35.41 26.52 28.01
N LEU A 781 34.90 27.47 28.80
CA LEU A 781 35.71 28.52 29.45
C LEU A 781 36.46 28.05 30.71
N GLY A 782 36.16 26.85 31.19
CA GLY A 782 36.76 26.29 32.41
C GLY A 782 36.01 26.64 33.70
N GLU A 783 34.80 27.14 33.61
CA GLU A 783 33.89 27.44 34.73
C GLU A 783 33.01 26.23 35.06
N TRP A 784 33.64 25.11 35.43
CA TRP A 784 32.95 23.82 35.62
C TRP A 784 31.95 23.80 36.79
N HIS A 785 32.17 24.63 37.81
CA HIS A 785 31.25 24.73 38.96
C HIS A 785 29.96 25.45 38.58
N ASP A 786 30.05 26.52 37.78
CA ASP A 786 28.89 27.20 37.21
C ASP A 786 28.08 26.25 36.31
N ALA A 787 28.77 25.51 35.44
CA ALA A 787 28.12 24.49 34.59
C ALA A 787 27.37 23.43 35.42
N LEU A 788 27.96 22.98 36.54
CA LEU A 788 27.35 22.00 37.44
C LEU A 788 26.14 22.57 38.20
N GLU A 789 26.21 23.83 38.65
CA GLU A 789 25.08 24.49 39.32
C GLU A 789 23.90 24.67 38.37
N ILE A 790 24.14 25.13 37.13
CA ILE A 790 23.10 25.22 36.10
C ILE A 790 22.48 23.84 35.81
N PHE A 791 23.30 22.79 35.75
CA PHE A 791 22.81 21.42 35.60
C PHE A 791 21.93 20.98 36.78
N ARG A 792 22.28 21.31 38.02
CA ARG A 792 21.47 20.96 39.20
C ARG A 792 20.10 21.63 39.16
N ASP A 793 20.03 22.87 38.72
CA ASP A 793 18.75 23.57 38.52
C ASP A 793 17.89 22.84 37.47
N LEU A 794 18.49 22.46 36.34
CA LEU A 794 17.83 21.69 35.29
C LEU A 794 17.37 20.30 35.78
N GLN A 795 18.18 19.62 36.58
CA GLN A 795 17.87 18.31 37.13
C GLN A 795 16.70 18.36 38.12
N GLN A 796 16.54 19.44 38.87
CA GLN A 796 15.40 19.61 39.78
C GLN A 796 14.08 19.83 39.04
N VAL A 797 14.12 20.55 37.91
CA VAL A 797 12.90 20.94 37.20
C VAL A 797 12.52 19.93 36.10
N SER A 798 13.47 19.52 35.28
CA SER A 798 13.26 18.70 34.07
C SER A 798 14.19 17.48 34.03
N PRO A 799 14.14 16.58 35.03
CA PRO A 799 15.02 15.39 35.07
C PRO A 799 14.75 14.39 33.95
N GLU A 800 13.54 14.39 33.40
CA GLU A 800 13.07 13.44 32.38
C GLU A 800 13.46 13.83 30.95
N ASP A 801 14.03 15.04 30.76
CA ASP A 801 14.50 15.52 29.45
C ASP A 801 15.80 14.80 29.05
N PRO A 802 15.83 14.07 27.91
CA PRO A 802 17.04 13.39 27.43
C PRO A 802 18.25 14.32 27.24
N ARG A 803 18.01 15.59 26.91
CA ARG A 803 19.06 16.61 26.73
C ARG A 803 19.74 16.92 28.08
N VAL A 804 18.97 16.94 29.17
CA VAL A 804 19.49 17.13 30.54
C VAL A 804 20.24 15.89 31.01
N MET A 805 19.74 14.69 30.68
CA MET A 805 20.48 13.44 30.94
C MET A 805 21.82 13.41 30.20
N ALA A 806 21.85 13.86 28.94
CA ALA A 806 23.08 13.99 28.16
C ALA A 806 24.06 14.99 28.80
N LEU A 807 23.58 16.15 29.25
CA LEU A 807 24.42 17.11 29.99
C LEU A 807 25.01 16.48 31.27
N SER A 808 24.22 15.68 32.00
CA SER A 808 24.71 14.95 33.18
C SER A 808 25.90 14.04 32.84
N SER A 809 25.81 13.33 31.71
CA SER A 809 26.86 12.43 31.23
C SER A 809 28.12 13.17 30.77
N ILE A 810 27.95 14.34 30.13
CA ILE A 810 29.04 15.25 29.73
C ILE A 810 29.76 15.78 30.96
N LEU A 811 29.03 16.09 32.02
CA LEU A 811 29.62 16.57 33.27
C LEU A 811 30.35 15.48 34.05
N GLY A 812 30.12 14.20 33.75
CA GLY A 812 30.80 13.07 34.41
C GLY A 812 29.92 12.32 35.41
N LEU A 813 28.60 12.43 35.30
CA LEU A 813 27.64 11.52 35.95
C LEU A 813 27.38 10.31 35.05
N LYS A 814 26.95 9.19 35.62
CA LYS A 814 26.53 8.02 34.82
C LYS A 814 25.07 8.19 34.41
N ALA A 815 24.78 7.99 33.13
CA ALA A 815 23.43 7.97 32.55
C ALA A 815 23.31 6.79 31.57
N ASP A 816 22.09 6.34 31.31
CA ASP A 816 21.83 5.21 30.42
C ASP A 816 22.05 5.60 28.95
N VAL A 817 22.79 4.76 28.22
CA VAL A 817 23.19 5.00 26.82
C VAL A 817 22.06 4.66 25.83
N ASN A 818 20.88 4.26 26.33
CA ASN A 818 19.73 3.95 25.50
C ASN A 818 19.09 5.19 24.86
N GLU A 819 19.31 6.37 25.46
CA GLU A 819 18.80 7.64 24.93
C GLU A 819 19.72 8.20 23.85
N PHE A 820 19.15 8.64 22.73
CA PHE A 820 19.87 9.20 21.57
C PHE A 820 20.91 10.27 21.96
N GLU A 821 20.51 11.24 22.78
CA GLU A 821 21.30 12.38 23.21
C GLU A 821 22.50 11.95 24.08
N VAL A 822 22.31 10.93 24.92
CA VAL A 822 23.34 10.34 25.79
C VAL A 822 24.28 9.44 24.98
N ALA A 823 23.72 8.63 24.08
CA ALA A 823 24.45 7.76 23.17
C ALA A 823 25.47 8.54 22.33
N LEU A 824 25.07 9.70 21.79
CA LEU A 824 25.98 10.58 21.06
C LEU A 824 27.07 11.20 21.93
N ALA A 825 26.75 11.56 23.17
CA ALA A 825 27.69 12.20 24.09
C ALA A 825 28.80 11.25 24.59
N VAL A 826 28.44 10.05 25.06
CA VAL A 826 29.37 9.14 25.78
C VAL A 826 29.38 7.71 25.22
N GLY A 827 28.43 7.34 24.35
CA GLY A 827 28.32 5.99 23.81
C GLY A 827 29.46 5.56 22.89
N SER A 828 29.54 4.25 22.68
CA SER A 828 30.44 3.60 21.72
C SER A 828 29.97 3.77 20.27
N VAL A 829 30.84 3.51 19.30
CA VAL A 829 30.49 3.58 17.87
C VAL A 829 29.34 2.62 17.51
N ALA A 830 29.28 1.45 18.16
CA ALA A 830 28.23 0.47 17.95
C ALA A 830 26.85 0.98 18.44
N GLU A 831 26.83 1.73 19.53
CA GLU A 831 25.61 2.33 20.09
C GLU A 831 25.16 3.58 19.32
N LYS A 832 26.09 4.27 18.63
CA LYS A 832 25.78 5.46 17.80
C LYS A 832 25.22 5.09 16.42
N LYS A 833 25.69 3.99 15.82
CA LYS A 833 25.33 3.57 14.46
C LYS A 833 23.82 3.42 14.18
N PRO A 834 22.99 2.85 15.09
CA PRO A 834 21.55 2.69 14.86
C PRO A 834 20.80 4.02 14.66
N TRP A 835 21.33 5.12 15.20
CA TRP A 835 20.69 6.43 15.13
C TRP A 835 20.86 7.13 13.78
N LEU A 836 21.74 6.64 12.90
CA LEU A 836 22.03 7.25 11.59
C LEU A 836 20.78 7.33 10.69
N ASP A 837 19.92 6.33 10.78
CA ASP A 837 18.64 6.33 10.06
C ASP A 837 17.52 7.01 10.84
N GLN A 838 17.62 7.04 12.17
CA GLN A 838 16.58 7.61 13.03
C GLN A 838 16.65 9.14 13.10
N ALA A 839 17.85 9.74 13.05
CA ALA A 839 18.07 11.17 13.19
C ALA A 839 18.76 11.78 11.95
N PRO A 840 18.08 11.85 10.79
CA PRO A 840 18.68 12.27 9.53
C PRO A 840 19.11 13.75 9.49
N SER A 841 18.57 14.62 10.35
CA SER A 841 18.93 16.04 10.42
C SER A 841 20.15 16.32 11.32
N ASN A 842 20.55 15.38 12.19
CA ASN A 842 21.65 15.60 13.13
C ASN A 842 23.01 15.17 12.54
N PRO A 843 23.94 16.11 12.28
CA PRO A 843 25.20 15.81 11.58
C PRO A 843 26.18 15.00 12.43
N TYR A 844 26.11 15.09 13.75
CA TYR A 844 27.06 14.43 14.65
C TYR A 844 26.88 12.90 14.68
N VAL A 845 25.72 12.40 14.24
CA VAL A 845 25.49 10.97 14.05
C VAL A 845 26.34 10.43 12.91
N GLY A 846 26.40 11.16 11.79
CA GLY A 846 27.26 10.82 10.65
C GLY A 846 28.74 10.91 11.01
N LEU A 847 29.15 11.98 11.70
CA LEU A 847 30.54 12.18 12.14
C LEU A 847 31.01 11.11 13.13
N ALA A 848 30.12 10.54 13.93
CA ALA A 848 30.44 9.47 14.86
C ALA A 848 30.72 8.11 14.18
N VAL A 849 30.29 7.92 12.94
CA VAL A 849 30.44 6.68 12.19
C VAL A 849 31.62 6.78 11.22
N LYS A 850 32.44 5.73 11.15
CA LYS A 850 33.59 5.70 10.22
C LYS A 850 33.10 5.81 8.77
N GLY A 851 33.53 6.88 8.10
CA GLY A 851 33.16 7.16 6.71
C GLY A 851 31.86 7.93 6.54
N GLY A 852 31.16 8.29 7.62
CA GLY A 852 29.84 8.95 7.57
C GLY A 852 29.87 10.47 7.35
N LEU A 853 30.94 10.98 6.73
CA LEU A 853 31.09 12.42 6.49
C LEU A 853 30.08 12.92 5.46
N ASP A 854 29.75 12.12 4.44
CA ASP A 854 28.73 12.48 3.47
C ASP A 854 27.32 12.55 4.08
N GLU A 855 26.96 11.64 4.99
CA GLU A 855 25.71 11.76 5.75
C GLU A 855 25.71 12.98 6.68
N ALA A 856 26.85 13.33 7.29
CA ALA A 856 26.94 14.54 8.11
C ALA A 856 26.76 15.83 7.28
N LEU A 857 27.36 15.88 6.09
CA LEU A 857 27.21 17.00 5.14
C LEU A 857 25.79 17.11 4.59
N ASN A 858 25.08 15.99 4.47
CA ASN A 858 23.68 15.93 4.10
C ASN A 858 22.75 16.40 5.24
N ALA A 859 23.05 15.99 6.47
CA ALA A 859 22.28 16.38 7.64
C ALA A 859 22.39 17.89 7.92
N ASN A 860 23.60 18.37 8.23
CA ASN A 860 23.87 19.79 8.44
C ASN A 860 25.36 20.10 8.24
N ALA A 861 25.67 20.80 7.16
CA ALA A 861 27.03 21.12 6.75
C ALA A 861 27.79 22.02 7.74
N LEU A 862 27.08 22.79 8.57
CA LEU A 862 27.68 23.73 9.51
C LEU A 862 28.46 23.02 10.63
N ALA A 863 28.26 21.72 10.85
CA ALA A 863 29.04 20.93 11.79
C ALA A 863 30.53 20.89 11.46
N VAL A 864 30.90 20.92 10.17
CA VAL A 864 32.29 20.89 9.71
C VAL A 864 32.85 22.28 9.37
N ALA A 865 32.05 23.34 9.56
CA ALA A 865 32.44 24.71 9.24
C ALA A 865 33.75 25.12 9.93
N HIS A 866 33.90 24.82 11.22
CA HIS A 866 35.12 25.15 11.98
C HIS A 866 36.39 24.55 11.35
N GLU A 867 36.36 23.27 10.96
CA GLU A 867 37.49 22.61 10.32
C GLU A 867 37.72 23.13 8.90
N ALA A 868 36.65 23.46 8.17
CA ALA A 868 36.74 24.06 6.84
C ALA A 868 37.37 25.46 6.88
N VAL A 869 37.04 26.29 7.88
CA VAL A 869 37.67 27.61 8.10
C VAL A 869 39.15 27.45 8.45
N GLU A 870 39.47 26.53 9.37
CA GLU A 870 40.86 26.27 9.78
C GLU A 870 41.75 25.78 8.62
N ARG A 871 41.17 25.01 7.69
CA ARG A 871 41.83 24.44 6.51
C ARG A 871 41.68 25.30 5.24
N MET A 872 40.98 26.44 5.31
CA MET A 872 40.72 27.34 4.16
C MET A 872 40.06 26.63 2.97
N VAL A 873 39.04 25.82 3.26
CA VAL A 873 38.26 25.07 2.25
C VAL A 873 36.89 25.75 2.04
N PRO A 874 36.60 26.28 0.84
CA PRO A 874 35.29 26.88 0.57
C PRO A 874 34.21 25.81 0.33
N PRO A 875 32.93 26.12 0.61
CA PRO A 875 31.78 25.22 0.46
C PRO A 875 31.40 24.88 -1.00
N HIS A 876 32.07 25.46 -2.00
CA HIS A 876 31.72 25.30 -3.42
C HIS A 876 31.84 23.86 -3.96
N ILE A 877 31.03 23.55 -4.97
CA ILE A 877 31.07 22.30 -5.72
C ILE A 877 31.83 22.56 -7.02
N SER A 878 33.01 21.95 -7.20
CA SER A 878 33.75 22.04 -8.47
C SER A 878 34.26 20.68 -8.93
N ILE A 879 34.03 20.38 -10.20
CA ILE A 879 34.63 19.22 -10.86
C ILE A 879 36.06 19.58 -11.22
N SER A 880 37.01 18.70 -10.91
CA SER A 880 38.41 18.96 -11.27
C SER A 880 38.58 19.00 -12.80
N PHE A 881 39.46 19.89 -13.28
CA PHE A 881 39.79 19.97 -14.70
C PHE A 881 40.24 18.62 -15.28
N ALA A 882 41.00 17.83 -14.51
CA ALA A 882 41.43 16.48 -14.91
C ALA A 882 40.24 15.53 -15.15
N GLN A 883 39.21 15.55 -14.29
CA GLN A 883 38.00 14.74 -14.50
C GLN A 883 37.22 15.20 -15.73
N MET A 884 37.16 16.51 -16.00
CA MET A 884 36.53 17.04 -17.20
C MET A 884 37.28 16.58 -18.46
N ALA A 885 38.62 16.65 -18.44
CA ALA A 885 39.48 16.16 -19.51
C ALA A 885 39.30 14.65 -19.77
N ILE A 886 39.28 13.83 -18.71
CA ILE A 886 39.07 12.39 -18.85
C ILE A 886 37.69 12.08 -19.46
N ARG A 887 36.63 12.71 -18.94
CA ARG A 887 35.24 12.44 -19.36
C ARG A 887 34.96 12.84 -20.81
N TRP A 888 35.48 13.98 -21.25
CA TRP A 888 35.10 14.56 -22.55
C TRP A 888 36.18 14.48 -23.63
N PHE A 889 37.43 14.20 -23.28
CA PHE A 889 38.51 14.10 -24.26
C PHE A 889 39.11 12.69 -24.31
N ILE A 890 39.60 12.16 -23.17
CA ILE A 890 40.36 10.89 -23.15
C ILE A 890 39.47 9.69 -23.46
N LEU A 891 38.33 9.53 -22.78
CA LEU A 891 37.45 8.37 -22.97
C LEU A 891 36.80 8.32 -24.38
N PRO A 892 36.27 9.42 -24.93
CA PRO A 892 35.77 9.42 -26.31
C PRO A 892 36.83 9.05 -27.36
N LEU A 893 38.07 9.53 -27.21
CA LEU A 893 39.18 9.15 -28.07
C LEU A 893 39.48 7.64 -27.98
N LEU A 894 39.37 7.06 -26.79
CA LEU A 894 39.55 5.62 -26.58
C LEU A 894 38.44 4.82 -27.28
N TRP A 895 37.17 5.24 -27.22
CA TRP A 895 36.07 4.58 -27.95
C TRP A 895 36.24 4.63 -29.46
N LEU A 896 36.73 5.75 -30.01
CA LEU A 896 37.07 5.87 -31.41
C LEU A 896 38.24 4.95 -31.80
N SER A 897 39.25 4.80 -30.93
CA SER A 897 40.36 3.88 -31.17
C SER A 897 39.92 2.41 -31.24
N VAL A 898 38.95 2.00 -30.42
CA VAL A 898 38.37 0.64 -30.48
C VAL A 898 37.66 0.39 -31.82
N GLY A 899 36.90 1.37 -32.31
CA GLY A 899 36.30 1.31 -33.64
C GLY A 899 37.35 1.22 -34.76
N ALA A 900 38.44 1.97 -34.63
CA ALA A 900 39.56 1.93 -35.59
C ALA A 900 40.27 0.57 -35.62
N VAL A 901 40.45 -0.10 -34.47
CA VAL A 901 41.03 -1.46 -34.41
C VAL A 901 40.14 -2.47 -35.14
N ILE A 902 38.83 -2.43 -34.93
CA ILE A 902 37.89 -3.34 -35.61
C ILE A 902 37.86 -3.09 -37.12
N LEU A 903 37.97 -1.82 -37.54
CA LEU A 903 38.12 -1.49 -38.96
C LEU A 903 39.38 -2.13 -39.56
N LEU A 904 40.51 -2.08 -38.83
CA LEU A 904 41.77 -2.68 -39.28
C LEU A 904 41.72 -4.22 -39.35
N GLU A 905 40.94 -4.86 -38.47
CA GLU A 905 40.89 -6.33 -38.35
C GLU A 905 39.82 -6.97 -39.23
N THR A 906 38.67 -6.31 -39.43
CA THR A 906 37.53 -6.85 -40.22
C THR A 906 37.40 -6.24 -41.61
N GLY A 907 37.98 -5.06 -41.86
CA GLY A 907 37.86 -4.33 -43.12
C GLY A 907 36.48 -3.71 -43.41
N ASN A 908 35.48 -3.90 -42.54
CA ASN A 908 34.12 -3.42 -42.76
C ASN A 908 33.87 -2.07 -42.05
N SER A 909 33.72 -1.00 -42.85
CA SER A 909 33.49 0.36 -42.35
C SER A 909 32.16 0.56 -41.65
N GLU A 910 31.11 -0.17 -42.05
CA GLU A 910 29.77 0.00 -41.49
C GLU A 910 29.70 -0.54 -40.06
N TYR A 911 30.25 -1.73 -39.81
CA TYR A 911 30.30 -2.31 -38.46
C TYR A 911 31.18 -1.49 -37.50
N ALA A 912 32.35 -1.02 -37.97
CA ALA A 912 33.25 -0.19 -37.17
C ALA A 912 32.60 1.16 -36.80
N ALA A 913 31.92 1.80 -37.77
CA ALA A 913 31.19 3.04 -37.53
C ALA A 913 30.02 2.84 -36.58
N ALA A 914 29.20 1.80 -36.77
CA ALA A 914 28.05 1.51 -35.91
C ALA A 914 28.47 1.25 -34.45
N LEU A 915 29.51 0.44 -34.23
CA LEU A 915 29.97 0.14 -32.88
C LEU A 915 30.57 1.36 -32.18
N SER A 916 31.40 2.14 -32.87
CA SER A 916 31.97 3.37 -32.30
C SER A 916 30.88 4.38 -31.93
N LEU A 917 29.84 4.51 -32.75
CA LEU A 917 28.67 5.35 -32.47
C LEU A 917 27.89 4.86 -31.25
N ILE A 918 27.65 3.54 -31.13
CA ILE A 918 26.98 2.95 -29.95
C ILE A 918 27.80 3.21 -28.68
N LEU A 919 29.13 3.05 -28.72
CA LEU A 919 30.01 3.32 -27.58
C LEU A 919 30.02 4.80 -27.18
N LEU A 920 30.00 5.73 -28.15
CA LEU A 920 29.91 7.16 -27.86
C LEU A 920 28.54 7.56 -27.29
N ILE A 921 27.44 7.04 -27.84
CA ILE A 921 26.08 7.28 -27.34
C ILE A 921 25.91 6.70 -25.93
N SER A 922 26.38 5.48 -25.69
CA SER A 922 26.34 4.86 -24.37
C SER A 922 27.20 5.63 -23.37
N HIS A 923 28.41 6.08 -23.73
CA HIS A 923 29.24 6.93 -22.89
C HIS A 923 28.55 8.25 -22.54
N ALA A 924 28.00 8.96 -23.53
CA ALA A 924 27.24 10.18 -23.30
C ALA A 924 26.02 9.93 -22.39
N SER A 925 25.35 8.79 -22.56
CA SER A 925 24.22 8.37 -21.72
C SER A 925 24.66 8.07 -20.29
N VAL A 926 25.79 7.38 -20.09
CA VAL A 926 26.37 7.12 -18.76
C VAL A 926 26.81 8.41 -18.08
N VAL A 927 27.45 9.34 -18.80
CA VAL A 927 27.84 10.65 -18.26
C VAL A 927 26.60 11.44 -17.85
N ARG A 928 25.57 11.49 -18.70
CA ARG A 928 24.28 12.12 -18.37
C ARG A 928 23.62 11.47 -17.16
N PHE A 929 23.54 10.14 -17.12
CA PHE A 929 22.94 9.39 -16.02
C PHE A 929 23.69 9.62 -14.71
N ARG A 930 25.03 9.61 -14.71
CA ARG A 930 25.83 9.92 -13.51
C ARG A 930 25.65 11.35 -13.04
N ASN A 931 25.53 12.31 -13.96
CA ASN A 931 25.25 13.69 -13.60
C ASN A 931 23.83 13.84 -13.03
N GLN A 932 22.83 13.13 -13.58
CA GLN A 932 21.47 13.09 -13.07
C GLN A 932 21.39 12.41 -11.70
N ALA A 933 22.09 11.30 -11.48
CA ALA A 933 22.22 10.63 -10.19
C ALA A 933 22.92 11.50 -9.12
N GLY A 934 23.68 12.52 -9.56
CA GLY A 934 24.23 13.60 -8.73
C GLY A 934 23.18 14.56 -8.19
N ARG A 935 22.09 14.73 -8.92
CA ARG A 935 21.00 15.67 -8.64
C ARG A 935 19.79 15.01 -7.97
N GLU A 936 19.93 13.75 -7.58
CA GLU A 936 18.87 13.06 -6.85
C GLU A 936 19.06 13.32 -5.35
N VAL A 937 18.05 13.90 -4.71
CA VAL A 937 18.04 14.13 -3.26
C VAL A 937 17.84 12.79 -2.55
N LYS A 938 18.83 12.37 -1.77
CA LYS A 938 18.80 11.12 -1.00
C LYS A 938 19.43 11.36 0.37
N HIS A 939 18.95 10.65 1.40
CA HIS A 939 19.59 10.67 2.73
C HIS A 939 20.95 9.96 2.73
N ARG A 940 21.02 8.77 2.12
CA ARG A 940 22.25 7.95 2.09
C ARG A 940 22.89 7.92 0.72
N ASN A 941 24.22 7.83 0.71
CA ASN A 941 25.03 7.63 -0.50
C ASN A 941 24.68 8.61 -1.62
N GLN A 942 24.29 9.84 -1.27
CA GLN A 942 24.00 10.86 -2.27
C GLN A 942 25.31 11.19 -2.99
N SER A 943 25.35 10.92 -4.29
CA SER A 943 26.62 10.89 -5.02
C SER A 943 27.36 12.23 -5.02
N LEU A 944 26.65 13.36 -4.95
CA LEU A 944 27.22 14.69 -4.81
C LEU A 944 27.89 14.91 -3.45
N MET A 945 27.25 14.48 -2.36
CA MET A 945 27.83 14.57 -1.00
C MET A 945 29.00 13.62 -0.81
N VAL A 946 28.95 12.43 -1.43
CA VAL A 946 30.11 11.51 -1.47
C VAL A 946 31.29 12.17 -2.16
N MET A 947 31.06 12.88 -3.28
CA MET A 947 32.11 13.63 -3.97
C MET A 947 32.69 14.74 -3.09
N MET A 948 31.82 15.46 -2.39
CA MET A 948 32.22 16.57 -1.51
C MET A 948 32.97 16.09 -0.25
N ALA A 949 32.50 15.01 0.38
CA ALA A 949 33.19 14.36 1.48
C ALA A 949 34.58 13.85 1.07
N ASN A 950 34.73 13.32 -0.16
CA ASN A 950 36.04 12.94 -0.70
C ASN A 950 36.95 14.16 -0.92
N ARG A 951 36.40 15.28 -1.38
CA ARG A 951 37.14 16.54 -1.53
C ARG A 951 37.61 17.06 -0.18
N PHE A 952 36.72 17.08 0.81
CA PHE A 952 37.01 17.54 2.17
C PHE A 952 38.12 16.69 2.79
N ARG A 953 38.04 15.36 2.66
CA ARG A 953 39.10 14.44 3.09
C ARG A 953 40.45 14.72 2.43
N LYS A 954 40.49 15.00 1.11
CA LYS A 954 41.73 15.38 0.41
C LYS A 954 42.35 16.65 0.98
N ASN A 955 41.52 17.59 1.44
CA ASN A 955 41.95 18.86 2.05
C ASN A 955 42.07 18.77 3.59
N GLN A 956 42.11 17.57 4.16
CA GLN A 956 42.24 17.34 5.60
C GLN A 956 41.09 17.91 6.45
N VAL A 957 39.88 18.00 5.88
CA VAL A 957 38.63 18.20 6.59
C VAL A 957 37.97 16.83 6.73
N VAL A 958 38.07 16.24 7.91
CA VAL A 958 37.66 14.84 8.16
C VAL A 958 36.37 14.78 8.98
N GLY A 959 36.03 15.84 9.70
CA GLY A 959 34.91 15.87 10.63
C GLY A 959 35.19 15.05 11.89
N ASP A 960 36.40 15.16 12.43
CA ASP A 960 36.82 14.37 13.59
C ASP A 960 36.03 14.76 14.86
N PRO A 961 35.29 13.82 15.50
CA PRO A 961 34.57 14.09 16.74
C PRO A 961 35.46 14.61 17.86
N SER A 962 36.76 14.33 17.84
CA SER A 962 37.72 14.78 18.85
C SER A 962 38.06 16.28 18.77
N ARG A 963 37.64 16.96 17.68
CA ARG A 963 37.88 18.39 17.44
C ARG A 963 36.63 19.24 17.60
N ALA A 964 35.45 18.63 17.56
CA ALA A 964 34.19 19.32 17.79
C ALA A 964 33.90 19.48 19.30
N PRO A 965 33.33 20.62 19.74
CA PRO A 965 32.91 20.79 21.13
C PRO A 965 31.91 19.73 21.56
N ILE A 966 32.11 19.19 22.77
CA ILE A 966 31.18 18.23 23.36
C ILE A 966 29.78 18.88 23.54
N GLY A 967 28.72 18.12 23.28
CA GLY A 967 27.34 18.58 23.45
C GLY A 967 26.79 19.44 22.32
N ASN A 968 27.57 19.77 21.28
CA ASN A 968 27.07 20.53 20.13
C ASN A 968 25.94 19.81 19.37
N HIS A 969 25.86 18.47 19.47
CA HIS A 969 24.75 17.69 18.91
C HIS A 969 23.39 17.97 19.56
N LEU A 970 23.36 18.64 20.72
CA LEU A 970 22.15 19.06 21.42
C LEU A 970 21.66 20.45 21.01
N LEU A 971 22.53 21.25 20.37
CA LEU A 971 22.30 22.67 20.11
C LEU A 971 22.20 23.01 18.62
N MET A 972 22.94 22.29 17.78
CA MET A 972 23.03 22.59 16.35
C MET A 972 21.76 22.18 15.61
N SER A 973 21.17 23.13 14.89
CA SER A 973 20.00 22.92 14.03
C SER A 973 20.25 23.49 12.63
N GLY A 974 19.51 23.02 11.64
CA GLY A 974 19.54 23.52 10.27
C GLY A 974 18.33 24.43 9.98
N ILE A 975 17.69 24.18 8.84
CA ILE A 975 16.44 24.85 8.45
C ILE A 975 15.36 24.48 9.46
N LEU A 976 14.73 25.50 10.02
CA LEU A 976 13.65 25.38 11.01
C LEU A 976 12.31 25.65 10.35
N VAL A 977 11.30 24.85 10.68
CA VAL A 977 9.92 24.99 10.18
C VAL A 977 8.96 24.98 11.36
N GLU A 978 7.94 25.83 11.31
CA GLU A 978 6.87 25.92 12.31
C GLU A 978 5.66 25.10 11.87
N VAL A 979 5.11 24.29 12.79
CA VAL A 979 3.86 23.54 12.62
C VAL A 979 3.06 23.63 13.92
N GLY A 980 1.89 24.27 13.90
CA GLY A 980 1.03 24.47 15.05
C GLY A 980 1.73 25.20 16.21
N GLY A 981 2.62 26.14 15.90
CA GLY A 981 3.44 26.85 16.90
C GLY A 981 4.67 26.09 17.44
N ILE A 982 4.93 24.88 16.92
CA ILE A 982 6.04 24.01 17.34
C ILE A 982 7.14 24.04 16.27
N ILE A 983 8.39 24.22 16.69
CA ILE A 983 9.52 24.38 15.78
C ILE A 983 10.26 23.05 15.58
N PHE A 984 10.46 22.67 14.32
CA PHE A 984 11.11 21.44 13.92
C PHE A 984 12.34 21.68 13.05
N ASP A 985 13.35 20.78 13.14
CA ASP A 985 14.60 20.87 12.38
C ASP A 985 14.66 19.85 11.23
N VAL A 986 14.85 20.39 10.02
CA VAL A 986 14.89 19.64 8.75
C VAL A 986 16.33 19.49 8.22
N GLY A 987 17.31 20.11 8.89
CA GLY A 987 18.73 20.08 8.53
C GLY A 987 19.13 21.15 7.50
N MET A 988 20.44 21.29 7.28
CA MET A 988 21.03 22.25 6.33
C MET A 988 22.05 21.55 5.42
N PRO A 989 21.58 20.84 4.37
CA PRO A 989 22.46 20.06 3.51
C PRO A 989 23.42 20.94 2.71
N LEU A 990 24.66 20.46 2.50
CA LEU A 990 25.68 21.24 1.79
C LEU A 990 25.37 21.49 0.31
N TRP A 991 24.57 20.64 -0.36
CA TRP A 991 24.24 20.88 -1.78
C TRP A 991 23.42 22.13 -2.02
N LEU A 992 22.81 22.70 -0.97
CA LEU A 992 22.09 23.98 -1.07
C LEU A 992 23.00 25.15 -1.46
N ILE A 993 24.33 24.97 -1.39
CA ILE A 993 25.29 25.93 -1.94
C ILE A 993 25.08 26.19 -3.44
N GLU A 994 24.44 25.28 -4.18
CA GLU A 994 24.09 25.47 -5.59
C GLU A 994 23.10 26.62 -5.80
N ARG A 995 22.33 27.00 -4.77
CA ARG A 995 21.44 28.18 -4.82
C ARG A 995 22.21 29.50 -4.65
N ASN A 996 23.42 29.47 -4.10
CA ASN A 996 24.21 30.67 -3.88
C ASN A 996 25.05 31.03 -5.10
N ARG A 997 25.31 32.32 -5.30
CA ARG A 997 26.23 32.78 -6.35
C ARG A 997 27.65 32.40 -5.96
N PRO A 998 28.38 31.62 -6.78
CA PRO A 998 29.70 31.12 -6.38
C PRO A 998 30.72 32.24 -6.32
N MET A 999 31.18 32.58 -5.11
CA MET A 999 32.35 33.43 -4.92
C MET A 999 33.61 32.75 -5.46
N ARG A 1000 34.48 33.49 -6.15
CA ARG A 1000 35.77 32.96 -6.62
C ARG A 1000 36.60 32.51 -5.42
N GLU A 1001 37.17 31.30 -5.50
CA GLU A 1001 37.94 30.69 -4.40
C GLU A 1001 39.07 31.61 -3.86
N ARG A 1002 39.74 32.37 -4.73
CA ARG A 1002 40.78 33.33 -4.30
C ARG A 1002 40.21 34.46 -3.43
N ALA A 1003 39.07 35.01 -3.82
CA ALA A 1003 38.42 36.10 -3.11
C ALA A 1003 37.85 35.62 -1.76
N TRP A 1004 37.28 34.41 -1.76
CA TRP A 1004 36.85 33.76 -0.53
C TRP A 1004 38.03 33.54 0.42
N LYS A 1005 39.15 33.00 -0.09
CA LYS A 1005 40.36 32.80 0.72
C LYS A 1005 40.85 34.12 1.34
N SER A 1006 40.91 35.22 0.59
CA SER A 1006 41.32 36.51 1.18
C SER A 1006 40.41 36.96 2.31
N PHE A 1007 39.09 36.75 2.20
CA PHE A 1007 38.11 37.11 3.23
C PHE A 1007 38.27 36.26 4.51
N MET A 1008 38.70 35.00 4.37
CA MET A 1008 38.82 34.06 5.48
C MET A 1008 40.16 34.10 6.23
N LEU A 1009 41.18 34.75 5.68
CA LEU A 1009 42.55 34.66 6.21
C LEU A 1009 42.66 35.07 7.68
N ASP A 1010 42.06 36.20 8.06
CA ASP A 1010 42.20 36.69 9.43
C ASP A 1010 41.38 35.87 10.42
N ARG A 1011 40.22 35.33 10.00
CA ARG A 1011 39.43 34.39 10.81
C ARG A 1011 40.13 33.06 11.01
N MET A 1012 40.81 32.56 9.99
CA MET A 1012 41.59 31.34 10.10
C MET A 1012 42.77 31.51 11.07
N LYS A 1013 43.43 32.69 11.07
CA LYS A 1013 44.49 33.00 12.05
C LYS A 1013 43.93 33.02 13.48
N SER A 1014 42.86 33.78 13.72
CA SER A 1014 42.26 33.87 15.06
C SER A 1014 41.77 32.51 15.57
N LEU A 1015 41.22 31.66 14.68
CA LEU A 1015 40.82 30.30 15.01
C LEU A 1015 42.00 29.39 15.36
N ARG A 1016 43.16 29.57 14.71
CA ARG A 1016 44.36 28.76 15.03
C ARG A 1016 45.05 29.21 16.31
N ASP A 1017 44.99 30.50 16.61
CA ASP A 1017 45.61 31.10 17.79
C ASP A 1017 44.80 30.84 19.08
N SER A 1018 43.50 30.54 18.95
CA SER A 1018 42.60 30.25 20.09
C SER A 1018 42.68 28.80 20.56
N ASP A 1019 42.44 28.60 21.86
CA ASP A 1019 42.44 27.27 22.47
C ASP A 1019 41.27 26.40 21.97
N LEU A 1020 41.52 25.09 21.88
CA LEU A 1020 40.48 24.14 21.52
C LEU A 1020 39.40 24.09 22.61
N PRO A 1021 38.11 24.06 22.21
CA PRO A 1021 37.02 23.90 23.15
C PRO A 1021 37.07 22.48 23.72
N ARG A 1022 36.30 22.22 24.78
CA ARG A 1022 36.32 20.91 25.40
C ARG A 1022 35.62 19.88 24.51
N THR A 1023 36.32 18.81 24.15
CA THR A 1023 35.78 17.78 23.23
C THR A 1023 35.47 16.45 23.92
N GLN A 1024 35.93 16.27 25.16
CA GLN A 1024 35.71 15.06 25.95
C GLN A 1024 34.87 15.34 27.20
N PRO A 1025 34.03 14.36 27.62
CA PRO A 1025 33.29 14.47 28.87
C PRO A 1025 34.25 14.58 30.06
N LEU A 1026 33.73 15.12 31.17
CA LEU A 1026 34.47 15.17 32.42
C LEU A 1026 34.58 13.76 33.04
N PRO A 1027 35.72 13.42 33.66
CA PRO A 1027 35.87 12.17 34.39
C PRO A 1027 34.84 12.04 35.52
N ASN A 1028 34.55 10.80 35.92
CA ASN A 1028 33.56 10.53 36.95
C ASN A 1028 33.84 11.31 38.24
N ARG A 1029 32.86 12.13 38.68
CA ARG A 1029 32.95 13.00 39.87
C ARG A 1029 34.18 13.91 39.91
N TRP A 1030 34.64 14.39 38.75
CA TRP A 1030 35.85 15.21 38.64
C TRP A 1030 35.82 16.49 39.48
N TRP A 1031 34.67 17.16 39.55
CA TRP A 1031 34.47 18.40 40.31
C TRP A 1031 34.70 18.25 41.83
N LEU A 1032 34.51 17.06 42.41
CA LEU A 1032 34.72 16.84 43.85
C LEU A 1032 36.19 17.02 44.28
N ARG A 1033 37.12 16.94 43.33
CA ARG A 1033 38.56 17.03 43.58
C ARG A 1033 39.11 18.44 43.43
N ARG A 1034 38.27 19.44 43.10
CA ARG A 1034 38.68 20.81 42.84
C ARG A 1034 37.98 21.77 43.82
N PRO A 1035 38.67 22.80 44.31
CA PRO A 1035 38.05 23.82 45.15
C PRO A 1035 37.06 24.65 44.33
N LYS A 1036 35.97 25.08 44.96
CA LYS A 1036 35.06 26.07 44.36
C LYS A 1036 35.80 27.40 44.19
N PRO A 1037 35.61 28.10 43.05
CA PRO A 1037 36.28 29.38 42.80
C PRO A 1037 35.80 30.51 43.71
N TYR A 1038 34.56 30.45 44.22
CA TYR A 1038 33.98 31.42 45.14
C TYR A 1038 33.00 30.72 46.11
N ASP A 1039 32.93 31.19 47.36
CA ASP A 1039 31.93 30.80 48.36
C ASP A 1039 30.75 31.78 48.28
N SER A 1040 29.85 31.58 47.31
CA SER A 1040 28.62 32.36 47.19
C SER A 1040 27.41 31.44 47.18
N ASP A 1041 26.40 31.75 47.99
CA ASP A 1041 25.12 31.04 48.03
C ASP A 1041 24.19 31.39 46.84
N VAL A 1042 24.60 32.34 45.99
CA VAL A 1042 23.83 32.78 44.82
C VAL A 1042 23.91 31.70 43.72
N PRO A 1043 22.82 31.33 43.04
CA PRO A 1043 22.86 30.40 41.91
C PRO A 1043 23.73 30.91 40.74
N ALA A 1044 24.46 30.03 40.07
CA ALA A 1044 25.26 30.37 38.88
C ALA A 1044 24.50 31.14 37.81
N MET A 1045 23.28 30.72 37.50
CA MET A 1045 22.48 31.41 36.49
C MET A 1045 22.09 32.82 36.91
N GLU A 1046 21.89 33.08 38.20
CA GLU A 1046 21.65 34.43 38.73
C GLU A 1046 22.89 35.31 38.62
N ARG A 1047 24.09 34.76 38.87
CA ARG A 1047 25.36 35.47 38.67
C ARG A 1047 25.59 35.87 37.21
N LEU A 1048 25.37 34.93 36.29
CA LEU A 1048 25.60 35.15 34.84
C LEU A 1048 24.56 36.10 34.22
N VAL A 1049 23.28 35.94 34.57
CA VAL A 1049 22.19 36.75 34.03
C VAL A 1049 22.15 38.14 34.68
N GLY A 1050 22.46 38.22 35.97
CA GLY A 1050 22.29 39.37 36.85
C GLY A 1050 20.97 39.29 37.65
N PRO A 1051 20.96 39.76 38.92
CA PRO A 1051 19.84 39.56 39.84
C PRO A 1051 18.53 40.22 39.38
N VAL A 1052 18.61 41.32 38.62
CA VAL A 1052 17.45 42.04 38.09
C VAL A 1052 16.73 41.26 36.98
N HIS A 1053 17.48 40.48 36.20
CA HIS A 1053 16.97 39.76 35.03
C HIS A 1053 16.76 38.27 35.27
N TYR A 1054 17.27 37.76 36.40
CA TYR A 1054 17.15 36.35 36.75
C TYR A 1054 15.71 35.98 37.07
N ARG A 1055 15.25 34.87 36.47
CA ARG A 1055 13.97 34.23 36.78
C ARG A 1055 14.23 32.74 37.04
N PRO A 1056 13.77 32.20 38.18
CA PRO A 1056 13.93 30.77 38.45
C PRO A 1056 13.12 29.96 37.43
N MET A 1057 13.60 28.75 37.15
CA MET A 1057 12.88 27.84 36.27
C MET A 1057 11.71 27.22 37.04
N HIS A 1058 10.56 27.08 36.39
CA HIS A 1058 9.38 26.46 36.98
C HIS A 1058 9.04 25.16 36.28
N ARG A 1059 8.69 24.15 37.08
CA ARG A 1059 8.16 22.89 36.56
C ARG A 1059 6.73 23.11 36.10
N THR A 1060 6.45 22.77 34.85
CA THR A 1060 5.07 22.75 34.35
C THR A 1060 4.31 21.68 35.13
N GLU A 1061 3.19 22.04 35.77
CA GLU A 1061 2.33 21.10 36.50
C GLU A 1061 1.02 20.88 35.75
N THR A 1062 0.42 19.70 35.92
CA THR A 1062 -0.93 19.44 35.39
C THR A 1062 -1.92 20.42 36.02
N PRO A 1063 -2.83 21.03 35.24
CA PRO A 1063 -3.80 21.97 35.79
C PRO A 1063 -4.64 21.29 36.88
N THR A 1064 -4.68 21.90 38.07
CA THR A 1064 -5.50 21.40 39.18
C THR A 1064 -6.97 21.54 38.81
N GLN A 1065 -7.67 20.42 38.61
CA GLN A 1065 -9.12 20.45 38.43
C GLN A 1065 -9.75 20.94 39.74
N LYS A 1066 -10.38 22.12 39.72
CA LYS A 1066 -11.28 22.51 40.83
C LYS A 1066 -12.45 21.52 40.79
N PRO A 1067 -12.72 20.74 41.85
CA PRO A 1067 -13.73 19.66 41.82
C PRO A 1067 -15.19 20.15 41.70
N ASN A 1068 -15.43 21.46 41.56
CA ASN A 1068 -16.77 22.04 41.50
C ASN A 1068 -16.94 22.92 40.25
N VAL A 1069 -17.11 22.29 39.10
CA VAL A 1069 -17.99 22.85 38.06
C VAL A 1069 -19.13 21.87 37.93
N LYS A 1070 -20.34 22.30 38.32
CA LYS A 1070 -21.57 21.50 38.20
C LYS A 1070 -21.61 20.89 36.81
N GLY A 1071 -21.57 19.56 36.73
CA GLY A 1071 -21.82 18.85 35.48
C GLY A 1071 -23.15 19.30 34.90
N PRO A 1072 -23.31 19.25 33.56
CA PRO A 1072 -24.60 19.54 32.96
C PRO A 1072 -25.66 18.59 33.57
N PRO A 1073 -26.90 19.07 33.80
CA PRO A 1073 -27.93 18.23 34.40
C PRO A 1073 -28.08 16.96 33.56
N SER A 1074 -28.03 15.81 34.24
CA SER A 1074 -28.27 14.51 33.61
C SER A 1074 -29.62 14.56 32.89
N MET A 1075 -29.61 14.55 31.56
CA MET A 1075 -30.84 14.29 30.82
C MET A 1075 -31.24 12.85 31.07
N SER A 1076 -32.23 12.65 31.95
CA SER A 1076 -32.98 11.42 31.94
C SER A 1076 -33.63 11.27 30.57
N ARG A 1077 -33.53 10.07 30.02
CA ARG A 1077 -34.05 9.67 28.71
C ARG A 1077 -35.56 9.93 28.67
N LYS A 1078 -35.99 11.10 28.18
CA LYS A 1078 -37.40 11.36 27.91
C LYS A 1078 -37.80 10.56 26.67
N SER A 1079 -38.90 9.82 26.83
CA SER A 1079 -39.62 9.17 25.74
C SER A 1079 -39.93 10.16 24.62
N SER A 1080 -39.88 9.63 23.39
CA SER A 1080 -40.20 10.31 22.13
C SER A 1080 -41.41 11.26 22.23
N PRO A 1081 -41.26 12.55 21.89
CA PRO A 1081 -42.41 13.41 21.66
C PRO A 1081 -43.00 13.12 20.27
N LYS A 1082 -44.29 12.82 20.24
CA LYS A 1082 -45.14 12.86 19.04
C LYS A 1082 -45.17 14.29 18.48
N ASP A 1083 -45.19 14.37 17.16
CA ASP A 1083 -45.65 15.47 16.29
C ASP A 1083 -45.65 16.88 16.88
N LEU A 1084 -44.62 17.65 16.54
CA LEU A 1084 -44.68 19.12 16.59
C LEU A 1084 -44.30 19.67 15.21
N ASN A 1085 -45.36 19.99 14.45
CA ASN A 1085 -45.32 20.85 13.28
C ASN A 1085 -44.71 22.21 13.65
N VAL A 1086 -43.52 22.50 13.15
CA VAL A 1086 -42.97 23.86 13.18
C VAL A 1086 -42.73 24.32 11.74
N LYS A 1087 -43.52 25.32 11.34
CA LYS A 1087 -43.40 26.04 10.07
C LYS A 1087 -42.03 26.72 9.98
N PHE A 1088 -41.26 26.39 8.94
CA PHE A 1088 -40.08 27.16 8.53
C PHE A 1088 -40.51 28.54 8.03
N ARG A 1089 -40.06 29.60 8.72
CA ARG A 1089 -40.11 30.97 8.20
C ARG A 1089 -38.75 31.27 7.56
N ARG A 1090 -38.76 31.41 6.23
CA ARG A 1090 -37.62 31.91 5.42
C ARG A 1090 -37.30 33.35 5.82
N GLY A 1091 -36.00 33.68 5.88
CA GLY A 1091 -35.50 35.05 5.92
C GLY A 1091 -34.02 35.11 5.52
N SER A 1092 -33.76 35.70 4.34
CA SER A 1092 -32.56 36.44 3.85
C SER A 1092 -31.18 36.04 4.40
N VAL A 1093 -30.24 35.47 3.65
CA VAL A 1093 -29.49 36.03 2.49
C VAL A 1093 -29.18 37.52 2.63
N THR A 1094 -27.96 37.83 3.08
CA THR A 1094 -27.16 38.97 2.60
C THR A 1094 -25.69 38.60 2.63
N GLU A 1095 -25.04 38.90 1.52
CA GLU A 1095 -23.62 38.80 1.19
C GLU A 1095 -22.73 39.53 2.20
N ARG A 1096 -21.60 38.91 2.56
CA ARG A 1096 -20.23 39.41 2.34
C ARG A 1096 -19.21 38.36 2.70
#